data_AF-A0A1F5L605-F1
#
_entry.id   AF-A0A1F5L605-F1
#
_cell.length_a   1.000
_cell.length_b   1.000
_cell.length_c   1.000
_cell.angle_alpha   90.00
_cell.angle_beta   90.00
_cell.angle_gamma   90.00
#
_symmetry.space_group_name_H-M   'P 1'
#
loop_
_entity.id
_entity.type
_entity.pdbx_description
1 polymer ?
#
loop_
_entity_poly.entity_id
_entity_poly.type
_entity_poly.pdbx_seq_one_letter_code
_entity_poly.pdbx_strand_id
1 'polypeptide(L)'
;MSAHETYAILGSTGNCGSALIENLLKRPESRIHAYCRNRNKLLHLLPETNENGRVEIFEGSIQDHELLASCIRDVRAVFLVITTNDNIPNCSLARDTANAVIQVLWSMQDATARGGASTKSMPKIILLSSATIDENFSRNINTVLQFLLLRSSSYVYKDLKEAETLLRAQKDWLTSVFIKPGALSVDVQRGHALSLSDEESPVSYLDLAAAMIEAADEDQGCYDMKNVSVVNTNGRAKFPLGTPPAKLKVTMSGNLRPPPLSSFRQPASDLVDDVAFFSYDWSVSGYLQEDSSEPSSTTASESSNPLYDSHVDTAKQTPNPKIAIPRATNTKPLANPGRVSRACVNCRDQKVKCSGHRPTCHRCQMSAVTCIYGDRKREKMVKQLDDLTAQVETYETLLRNIYLHPDHHPDTPVNQPGAIDAPPHPLNKIPSTSLASPLPLRVSDNANTPACTIGPVEFVEEDFNRDAEAQATGFIGGHSEIKWLHQLKRFLEQKDPTLGSPQKDADIASLSSVNYFPDDSGTVISDNVAMMERPSQGIADQLVNNYFSVIHESFPFLGKSLFLSQCRAFYSNANLRPGRRWMAVLNMVFAIAARHSCLASCHAHHDHDDHAVYFSRAWQLNTHDVASLSHPNLQQVQVEALASFYLLSIGQVNRWSIFLA
;
A
#
# COMPACT_ATOMS: atom_id res chain seq x y z
N MET A 1 -18.33 -49.17 7.89
CA MET A 1 -17.19 -48.28 8.21
C MET A 1 -17.46 -46.98 7.47
N SER A 2 -17.50 -45.85 8.16
CA SER A 2 -17.61 -44.55 7.48
C SER A 2 -16.37 -44.34 6.60
N ALA A 3 -16.56 -43.84 5.39
CA ALA A 3 -15.44 -43.56 4.49
C ALA A 3 -14.92 -42.16 4.82
N HIS A 4 -13.71 -42.09 5.39
CA HIS A 4 -13.09 -40.82 5.72
C HIS A 4 -12.93 -39.93 4.48
N GLU A 5 -13.45 -38.70 4.55
CA GLU A 5 -13.36 -37.74 3.45
C GLU A 5 -12.10 -36.88 3.60
N THR A 6 -11.24 -36.92 2.58
CA THR A 6 -9.98 -36.18 2.55
C THR A 6 -10.14 -34.87 1.79
N TYR A 7 -9.60 -33.77 2.30
CA TYR A 7 -9.62 -32.45 1.67
C TYR A 7 -8.20 -31.89 1.52
N ALA A 8 -7.88 -31.31 0.36
CA ALA A 8 -6.60 -30.62 0.15
C ALA A 8 -6.73 -29.11 0.34
N ILE A 9 -5.80 -28.48 1.07
CA ILE A 9 -5.81 -27.03 1.35
C ILE A 9 -4.51 -26.40 0.85
N LEU A 10 -4.58 -25.79 -0.34
CA LEU A 10 -3.50 -25.01 -0.94
C LEU A 10 -3.50 -23.61 -0.35
N GLY A 11 -2.53 -23.33 0.52
CA GLY A 11 -2.44 -22.07 1.28
C GLY A 11 -2.69 -22.20 2.77
N SER A 12 -2.37 -23.37 3.35
CA SER A 12 -2.68 -23.74 4.74
C SER A 12 -2.20 -22.78 5.84
N THR A 13 -1.22 -21.90 5.56
CA THR A 13 -0.64 -20.93 6.51
C THR A 13 -1.25 -19.51 6.44
N GLY A 14 -2.28 -19.29 5.62
CA GLY A 14 -3.05 -18.04 5.60
C GLY A 14 -4.33 -18.17 6.43
N ASN A 15 -4.90 -17.05 6.89
CA ASN A 15 -6.05 -17.05 7.81
C ASN A 15 -7.22 -17.96 7.36
N CYS A 16 -7.57 -17.96 6.07
CA CYS A 16 -8.61 -18.84 5.54
C CYS A 16 -8.17 -20.32 5.52
N GLY A 17 -6.92 -20.60 5.15
CA GLY A 17 -6.36 -21.97 5.18
C GLY A 17 -6.32 -22.55 6.60
N SER A 18 -5.90 -21.75 7.58
CA SER A 18 -5.90 -22.19 8.99
C SER A 18 -7.32 -22.39 9.53
N ALA A 19 -8.27 -21.51 9.19
CA ALA A 19 -9.68 -21.65 9.55
C ALA A 19 -10.36 -22.88 8.90
N LEU A 20 -9.99 -23.24 7.66
CA LEU A 20 -10.41 -24.49 7.02
C LEU A 20 -9.90 -25.71 7.78
N ILE A 21 -8.63 -25.72 8.19
CA ILE A 21 -8.06 -26.82 8.98
C ILE A 21 -8.78 -26.94 10.33
N GLU A 22 -8.98 -25.83 11.04
CA GLU A 22 -9.68 -25.81 12.34
C GLU A 22 -11.11 -26.37 12.23
N ASN A 23 -11.86 -25.96 11.21
CA ASN A 23 -13.23 -26.43 11.00
C ASN A 23 -13.31 -27.91 10.55
N LEU A 24 -12.36 -28.38 9.74
CA LEU A 24 -12.28 -29.80 9.38
C LEU A 24 -11.80 -30.67 10.56
N LEU A 25 -10.93 -30.16 11.43
CA LEU A 25 -10.51 -30.90 12.63
C LEU A 25 -11.67 -31.17 13.60
N LYS A 26 -12.66 -30.27 13.67
CA LYS A 26 -13.92 -30.47 14.44
C LYS A 26 -14.78 -31.63 13.89
N ARG A 27 -14.54 -32.10 12.65
CA ARG A 27 -15.24 -33.24 12.03
C ARG A 27 -14.39 -34.51 12.20
N PRO A 28 -14.84 -35.53 12.96
CA PRO A 28 -14.04 -36.73 13.22
C PRO A 28 -13.79 -37.57 11.96
N GLU A 29 -14.71 -37.50 10.99
CA GLU A 29 -14.65 -38.23 9.72
C GLU A 29 -13.65 -37.64 8.71
N SER A 30 -13.17 -36.40 8.91
CA SER A 30 -12.38 -35.67 7.92
C SER A 30 -10.87 -35.91 8.06
N ARG A 31 -10.19 -36.12 6.92
CA ARG A 31 -8.74 -36.08 6.75
C ARG A 31 -8.31 -34.84 5.98
N ILE A 32 -7.10 -34.35 6.21
CA ILE A 32 -6.65 -33.05 5.70
C ILE A 32 -5.25 -33.21 5.08
N HIS A 33 -5.11 -32.81 3.82
CA HIS A 33 -3.81 -32.63 3.16
C HIS A 33 -3.48 -31.12 3.16
N ALA A 34 -2.60 -30.71 4.06
CA ALA A 34 -2.25 -29.32 4.30
C ALA A 34 -1.01 -28.91 3.51
N TYR A 35 -1.18 -28.16 2.42
CA TYR A 35 -0.09 -27.73 1.55
C TYR A 35 0.43 -26.34 1.93
N CYS A 36 1.74 -26.22 2.13
CA CYS A 36 2.40 -24.99 2.55
C CYS A 36 3.83 -24.86 2.03
N ARG A 37 4.41 -23.65 2.15
CA ARG A 37 5.83 -23.36 1.82
C ARG A 37 6.77 -23.38 3.04
N ASN A 38 6.22 -23.56 4.24
CA ASN A 38 6.94 -23.52 5.50
C ASN A 38 6.12 -24.28 6.56
N ARG A 39 6.54 -25.50 6.87
CA ARG A 39 5.89 -26.41 7.82
C ARG A 39 5.97 -25.88 9.25
N ASN A 40 7.10 -25.31 9.64
CA ASN A 40 7.28 -24.74 10.99
C ASN A 40 6.29 -23.61 11.27
N LYS A 41 5.99 -22.77 10.28
CA LYS A 41 4.94 -21.74 10.37
C LYS A 41 3.56 -22.35 10.53
N LEU A 42 3.24 -23.44 9.82
CA LEU A 42 1.95 -24.13 9.97
C LEU A 42 1.81 -24.74 11.37
N LEU A 43 2.84 -25.45 11.84
CA LEU A 43 2.87 -26.08 13.17
C LEU A 43 2.76 -25.05 14.31
N HIS A 44 3.37 -23.87 14.17
CA HIS A 44 3.21 -22.79 15.15
C HIS A 44 1.79 -22.18 15.12
N LEU A 45 1.15 -22.09 13.95
CA LEU A 45 -0.22 -21.56 13.85
C LEU A 45 -1.27 -22.56 14.35
N LEU A 46 -1.05 -23.85 14.14
CA LEU A 46 -1.97 -24.93 14.48
C LEU A 46 -1.22 -26.16 15.02
N PRO A 47 -0.82 -26.18 16.32
CA PRO A 47 -0.09 -27.30 16.91
C PRO A 47 -0.82 -28.65 16.82
N GLU A 48 -2.16 -28.61 16.89
CA GLU A 48 -3.07 -29.77 16.77
C GLU A 48 -2.88 -30.59 15.48
N THR A 49 -2.29 -29.99 14.44
CA THR A 49 -1.95 -30.69 13.18
C THR A 49 -0.93 -31.81 13.37
N ASN A 50 -0.10 -31.75 14.42
CA ASN A 50 0.92 -32.75 14.71
C ASN A 50 0.40 -33.91 15.60
N GLU A 51 -0.68 -33.69 16.34
CA GLU A 51 -1.11 -34.58 17.43
C GLU A 51 -2.09 -35.67 16.97
N ASN A 52 -2.95 -35.35 16.00
CA ASN A 52 -4.12 -36.18 15.68
C ASN A 52 -3.93 -37.17 14.53
N GLY A 53 -2.81 -37.16 13.80
CA GLY A 53 -2.57 -38.02 12.62
C GLY A 53 -3.53 -37.85 11.44
N ARG A 54 -4.54 -36.97 11.56
CA ARG A 54 -5.54 -36.64 10.51
C ARG A 54 -5.05 -35.58 9.52
N VAL A 55 -3.94 -34.92 9.81
CA VAL A 55 -3.35 -33.87 8.96
C VAL A 55 -2.01 -34.34 8.40
N GLU A 56 -1.92 -34.42 7.08
CA GLU A 56 -0.70 -34.71 6.36
C GLU A 56 -0.17 -33.41 5.75
N ILE A 57 1.08 -33.05 6.05
CA ILE A 57 1.66 -31.75 5.66
C ILE A 57 2.56 -31.93 4.44
N PHE A 58 2.20 -31.26 3.35
CA PHE A 58 2.97 -31.21 2.12
C PHE A 58 3.71 -29.87 2.07
N GLU A 59 5.04 -29.91 2.18
CA GLU A 59 5.91 -28.72 2.22
C GLU A 59 6.69 -28.57 0.90
N GLY A 60 6.41 -27.52 0.13
CA GLY A 60 7.11 -27.28 -1.13
C GLY A 60 6.65 -26.06 -1.93
N SER A 61 7.18 -25.94 -3.14
CA SER A 61 6.80 -24.92 -4.13
C SER A 61 5.64 -25.43 -4.98
N ILE A 62 4.67 -24.57 -5.33
CA ILE A 62 3.52 -24.94 -6.17
C ILE A 62 3.90 -25.42 -7.59
N GLN A 63 5.16 -25.18 -8.00
CA GLN A 63 5.76 -25.69 -9.24
C GLN A 63 6.23 -27.16 -9.14
N ASP A 64 6.32 -27.71 -7.92
CA ASP A 64 6.56 -29.13 -7.68
C ASP A 64 5.26 -29.90 -7.95
N HIS A 65 5.08 -30.30 -9.20
CA HIS A 65 3.91 -31.01 -9.67
C HIS A 65 3.79 -32.43 -9.09
N GLU A 66 4.88 -33.06 -8.65
CA GLU A 66 4.84 -34.40 -8.05
C GLU A 66 4.36 -34.35 -6.59
N LEU A 67 4.86 -33.38 -5.81
CA LEU A 67 4.35 -33.09 -4.48
C LEU A 67 2.90 -32.61 -4.52
N LEU A 68 2.56 -31.74 -5.48
CA LEU A 68 1.18 -31.28 -5.68
C LEU A 68 0.24 -32.43 -6.06
N ALA A 69 0.66 -33.31 -6.98
CA ALA A 69 -0.08 -34.53 -7.34
C ALA A 69 -0.30 -35.45 -6.15
N SER A 70 0.68 -35.59 -5.27
CA SER A 70 0.56 -36.37 -4.05
C SER A 70 -0.44 -35.72 -3.07
N CYS A 71 -0.39 -34.40 -2.92
CA CYS A 71 -1.29 -33.64 -2.04
C CYS A 71 -2.76 -33.68 -2.50
N ILE A 72 -3.05 -33.64 -3.81
CA ILE A 72 -4.43 -33.60 -4.32
C ILE A 72 -4.95 -34.97 -4.79
N ARG A 73 -4.21 -36.05 -4.53
CA ARG A 73 -4.64 -37.43 -4.80
C ARG A 73 -5.74 -37.87 -3.84
N ASP A 74 -6.76 -38.52 -4.41
CA ASP A 74 -7.88 -39.13 -3.70
C ASP A 74 -8.61 -38.21 -2.69
N VAL A 75 -8.65 -36.91 -2.95
CA VAL A 75 -9.40 -35.93 -2.15
C VAL A 75 -10.82 -35.72 -2.70
N ARG A 76 -11.75 -35.28 -1.85
CA ARG A 76 -13.12 -34.85 -2.21
C ARG A 76 -13.11 -33.47 -2.89
N ALA A 77 -12.35 -32.54 -2.31
CA ALA A 77 -12.19 -31.18 -2.82
C ALA A 77 -10.78 -30.63 -2.61
N VAL A 78 -10.40 -29.67 -3.47
CA VAL A 78 -9.18 -28.88 -3.36
C VAL A 78 -9.55 -27.43 -3.12
N PHE A 79 -9.17 -26.90 -1.95
CA PHE A 79 -9.35 -25.50 -1.59
C PHE A 79 -8.15 -24.68 -2.08
N LEU A 80 -8.40 -23.75 -3.00
CA LEU A 80 -7.41 -22.81 -3.52
C LEU A 80 -7.53 -21.50 -2.74
N VAL A 81 -6.76 -21.39 -1.66
CA VAL A 81 -6.75 -20.25 -0.73
C VAL A 81 -5.37 -19.55 -0.67
N ILE A 82 -4.52 -19.78 -1.69
CA ILE A 82 -3.27 -19.03 -1.88
C ILE A 82 -3.60 -17.62 -2.42
N THR A 83 -3.61 -16.63 -1.54
CA THR A 83 -3.85 -15.22 -1.86
C THR A 83 -2.74 -14.32 -1.32
N THR A 84 -2.70 -13.07 -1.78
CA THR A 84 -1.84 -12.02 -1.22
C THR A 84 -2.64 -10.72 -1.06
N ASN A 85 -2.34 -9.97 0.00
CA ASN A 85 -2.88 -8.62 0.22
C ASN A 85 -1.96 -7.53 -0.37
N ASP A 86 -0.75 -7.90 -0.82
CA ASP A 86 0.21 -6.98 -1.40
C ASP A 86 -0.06 -6.78 -2.89
N ASN A 87 -0.36 -5.53 -3.28
CA ASN A 87 -0.66 -5.16 -4.66
C ASN A 87 0.61 -5.06 -5.54
N ILE A 88 1.28 -6.18 -5.73
CA ILE A 88 2.58 -6.28 -6.42
C ILE A 88 2.36 -6.46 -7.95
N PRO A 89 2.96 -5.61 -8.81
CA PRO A 89 2.88 -5.78 -10.26
C PRO A 89 3.43 -7.13 -10.73
N ASN A 90 2.67 -7.81 -11.60
CA ASN A 90 2.98 -9.14 -12.13
C ASN A 90 3.03 -10.28 -11.10
N CYS A 91 2.53 -10.07 -9.88
CA CYS A 91 2.23 -11.17 -8.96
C CYS A 91 0.98 -11.92 -9.45
N SER A 92 1.05 -13.25 -9.52
CA SER A 92 0.02 -14.10 -10.13
C SER A 92 -0.23 -15.41 -9.38
N LEU A 93 -0.27 -15.34 -8.05
CA LEU A 93 -0.34 -16.50 -7.17
C LEU A 93 -1.60 -17.35 -7.42
N ALA A 94 -2.77 -16.73 -7.59
CA ALA A 94 -4.01 -17.46 -7.82
C ALA A 94 -4.02 -18.11 -9.21
N ARG A 95 -3.60 -17.39 -10.25
CA ARG A 95 -3.51 -17.89 -11.64
C ARG A 95 -2.51 -19.03 -11.76
N ASP A 96 -1.32 -18.88 -11.18
CA ASP A 96 -0.26 -19.91 -11.24
C ASP A 96 -0.66 -21.15 -10.42
N THR A 97 -1.30 -20.98 -9.27
CA THR A 97 -1.84 -22.11 -8.47
C THR A 97 -2.93 -22.85 -9.23
N ALA A 98 -3.91 -22.14 -9.80
CA ALA A 98 -4.97 -22.76 -10.61
C ALA A 98 -4.40 -23.51 -11.81
N ASN A 99 -3.42 -22.94 -12.51
CA ASN A 99 -2.76 -23.60 -13.64
C ASN A 99 -2.01 -24.87 -13.24
N ALA A 100 -1.25 -24.85 -12.13
CA ALA A 100 -0.54 -26.04 -11.63
C ALA A 100 -1.52 -27.16 -11.24
N VAL A 101 -2.60 -26.84 -10.54
CA VAL A 101 -3.67 -27.79 -10.19
C VAL A 101 -4.34 -28.39 -11.44
N ILE A 102 -4.66 -27.56 -12.44
CA ILE A 102 -5.22 -28.01 -13.73
C ILE A 102 -4.27 -28.99 -14.42
N GLN A 103 -2.97 -28.67 -14.51
CA GLN A 103 -1.97 -29.52 -15.17
C GLN A 103 -1.81 -30.88 -14.47
N VAL A 104 -1.79 -30.89 -13.14
CA VAL A 104 -1.72 -32.11 -12.33
C VAL A 104 -2.99 -32.95 -12.48
N LEU A 105 -4.18 -32.35 -12.36
CA LEU A 105 -5.44 -33.09 -12.48
C LEU A 105 -5.64 -33.66 -13.89
N TRP A 106 -5.23 -32.93 -14.94
CA TRP A 106 -5.25 -33.42 -16.31
C TRP A 106 -4.34 -34.64 -16.50
N SER A 107 -3.11 -34.62 -15.96
CA SER A 107 -2.19 -35.76 -16.07
C SER A 107 -2.69 -36.98 -15.31
N MET A 108 -3.34 -36.79 -14.16
CA MET A 108 -4.01 -37.86 -13.39
C MET A 108 -5.20 -38.46 -14.16
N GLN A 109 -6.00 -37.62 -14.84
CA GLN A 109 -7.12 -38.06 -15.67
C GLN A 109 -6.63 -38.89 -16.88
N ASP A 110 -5.62 -38.40 -17.60
CA ASP A 110 -5.00 -39.07 -18.75
C ASP A 110 -4.24 -40.37 -18.36
N ALA A 111 -3.69 -40.43 -17.14
CA ALA A 111 -3.17 -41.68 -16.57
C ALA A 111 -4.31 -42.68 -16.27
N THR A 112 -5.41 -42.22 -15.65
CA THR A 112 -6.56 -43.08 -15.30
C THR A 112 -7.25 -43.64 -16.56
N ALA A 113 -7.39 -42.83 -17.60
CA ALA A 113 -7.94 -43.24 -18.90
C ALA A 113 -7.11 -44.34 -19.59
N ARG A 114 -5.80 -44.42 -19.32
CA ARG A 114 -4.89 -45.44 -19.86
C ARG A 114 -4.68 -46.63 -18.93
N GLY A 115 -4.91 -46.48 -17.62
CA GLY A 115 -4.59 -47.49 -16.59
C GLY A 115 -5.74 -48.37 -16.12
N GLY A 116 -7.00 -47.94 -16.28
CA GLY A 116 -8.19 -48.73 -15.92
C GLY A 116 -8.59 -48.65 -14.44
N ALA A 117 -9.81 -48.16 -14.19
CA ALA A 117 -10.56 -48.28 -12.94
C ALA A 117 -9.91 -47.70 -11.65
N SER A 118 -9.65 -46.40 -11.62
CA SER A 118 -9.94 -45.64 -10.40
C SER A 118 -11.42 -45.24 -10.42
N THR A 119 -12.15 -45.57 -9.36
CA THR A 119 -13.60 -45.32 -9.24
C THR A 119 -13.95 -44.00 -8.58
N LYS A 120 -12.95 -43.18 -8.22
CA LYS A 120 -13.15 -41.90 -7.53
C LYS A 120 -13.33 -40.76 -8.55
N SER A 121 -14.36 -39.94 -8.35
CA SER A 121 -14.61 -38.75 -9.16
C SER A 121 -13.48 -37.73 -9.04
N MET A 122 -13.31 -36.89 -10.08
CA MET A 122 -12.42 -35.73 -10.01
C MET A 122 -12.78 -34.84 -8.81
N PRO A 123 -11.79 -34.29 -8.07
CA PRO A 123 -12.07 -33.47 -6.91
C PRO A 123 -12.70 -32.13 -7.31
N LYS A 124 -13.66 -31.65 -6.52
CA LYS A 124 -14.27 -30.34 -6.72
C LYS A 124 -13.27 -29.24 -6.35
N ILE A 125 -13.09 -28.24 -7.22
CA ILE A 125 -12.20 -27.10 -6.96
C ILE A 125 -12.99 -26.00 -6.25
N ILE A 126 -12.50 -25.52 -5.10
CA ILE A 126 -13.12 -24.41 -4.37
C ILE A 126 -12.13 -23.24 -4.36
N LEU A 127 -12.36 -22.24 -5.21
CA LEU A 127 -11.51 -21.05 -5.30
C LEU A 127 -11.99 -19.96 -4.34
N LEU A 128 -11.10 -19.47 -3.48
CA LEU A 128 -11.30 -18.20 -2.78
C LEU A 128 -11.03 -17.03 -3.72
N SER A 129 -12.07 -16.28 -4.02
CA SER A 129 -12.04 -15.04 -4.80
C SER A 129 -12.59 -13.87 -3.97
N SER A 130 -13.26 -12.89 -4.58
CA SER A 130 -13.82 -11.71 -3.90
C SER A 130 -15.09 -11.19 -4.58
N ALA A 131 -16.06 -10.76 -3.78
CA ALA A 131 -17.25 -10.03 -4.22
C ALA A 131 -16.92 -8.72 -4.95
N THR A 132 -15.78 -8.08 -4.63
CA THR A 132 -15.41 -6.76 -5.20
C THR A 132 -15.23 -6.80 -6.73
N ILE A 133 -14.91 -7.98 -7.28
CA ILE A 133 -14.73 -8.18 -8.72
C ILE A 133 -15.94 -8.80 -9.43
N ASP A 134 -17.04 -9.03 -8.71
CA ASP A 134 -18.29 -9.56 -9.23
C ASP A 134 -19.35 -8.45 -9.32
N GLU A 135 -19.95 -8.25 -10.49
CA GLU A 135 -20.90 -7.16 -10.72
C GLU A 135 -22.21 -7.30 -9.92
N ASN A 136 -22.65 -8.54 -9.64
CA ASN A 136 -23.85 -8.75 -8.83
C ASN A 136 -23.56 -8.55 -7.34
N PHE A 137 -22.49 -9.13 -6.80
CA PHE A 137 -22.20 -8.99 -5.37
C PHE A 137 -21.71 -7.58 -4.99
N SER A 138 -20.96 -6.90 -5.88
CA SER A 138 -20.51 -5.53 -5.63
C SER A 138 -21.58 -4.44 -5.80
N ARG A 139 -22.82 -4.79 -6.21
CA ARG A 139 -23.91 -3.82 -6.50
C ARG A 139 -24.25 -2.87 -5.34
N ASN A 140 -24.02 -3.30 -4.10
CA ASN A 140 -24.31 -2.53 -2.89
C ASN A 140 -23.09 -1.75 -2.35
N ILE A 141 -21.91 -1.94 -2.95
CA ILE A 141 -20.68 -1.25 -2.57
C ILE A 141 -20.74 0.18 -3.12
N ASN A 142 -20.46 1.18 -2.28
CA ASN A 142 -20.38 2.58 -2.73
C ASN A 142 -19.34 2.71 -3.86
N THR A 143 -19.71 3.33 -4.99
CA THR A 143 -18.88 3.42 -6.19
C THR A 143 -17.50 4.05 -5.94
N VAL A 144 -17.39 5.02 -5.03
CA VAL A 144 -16.10 5.65 -4.67
C VAL A 144 -15.21 4.65 -3.94
N LEU A 145 -15.78 3.89 -3.01
CA LEU A 145 -15.09 2.83 -2.30
C LEU A 145 -14.69 1.69 -3.22
N GLN A 146 -15.60 1.23 -4.08
CA GLN A 146 -15.33 0.18 -5.07
C GLN A 146 -14.19 0.60 -6.00
N PHE A 147 -14.18 1.86 -6.45
CA PHE A 147 -13.07 2.43 -7.21
C PHE A 147 -11.76 2.40 -6.40
N LEU A 148 -11.76 2.84 -5.14
CA LEU A 148 -10.58 2.81 -4.27
C LEU A 148 -10.04 1.39 -4.11
N LEU A 149 -10.90 0.41 -3.81
CA LEU A 149 -10.53 -1.01 -3.68
C LEU A 149 -9.94 -1.53 -5.00
N LEU A 150 -10.66 -1.40 -6.12
CA LEU A 150 -10.23 -1.88 -7.44
C LEU A 150 -8.91 -1.24 -7.90
N ARG A 151 -8.59 -0.02 -7.45
CA ARG A 151 -7.31 0.64 -7.70
C ARG A 151 -6.21 0.17 -6.75
N SER A 152 -6.48 0.13 -5.44
CA SER A 152 -5.49 -0.18 -4.39
C SER A 152 -4.99 -1.62 -4.45
N SER A 153 -5.82 -2.56 -4.92
CA SER A 153 -5.51 -4.00 -5.05
C SER A 153 -5.69 -4.51 -6.49
N SER A 154 -5.45 -3.62 -7.46
CA SER A 154 -5.65 -3.85 -8.90
C SER A 154 -4.97 -5.12 -9.46
N TYR A 155 -3.75 -5.45 -9.03
CA TYR A 155 -3.05 -6.66 -9.47
C TYR A 155 -3.62 -7.92 -8.84
N VAL A 156 -3.97 -7.89 -7.54
CA VAL A 156 -4.62 -9.01 -6.83
C VAL A 156 -5.97 -9.35 -7.48
N TYR A 157 -6.78 -8.33 -7.76
CA TYR A 157 -8.06 -8.50 -8.44
C TYR A 157 -7.93 -8.95 -9.90
N LYS A 158 -6.84 -8.59 -10.58
CA LYS A 158 -6.53 -9.09 -11.91
C LYS A 158 -6.16 -10.58 -11.87
N ASP A 159 -5.30 -10.97 -10.95
CA ASP A 159 -4.87 -12.38 -10.74
C ASP A 159 -6.06 -13.30 -10.46
N LEU A 160 -6.97 -12.91 -9.55
CA LEU A 160 -8.21 -13.63 -9.28
C LEU A 160 -9.09 -13.79 -10.53
N LYS A 161 -9.26 -12.72 -11.34
CA LYS A 161 -10.02 -12.80 -12.60
C LYS A 161 -9.38 -13.75 -13.61
N GLU A 162 -8.05 -13.76 -13.71
CA GLU A 162 -7.34 -14.70 -14.60
C GLU A 162 -7.47 -16.15 -14.10
N ALA A 163 -7.37 -16.40 -12.79
CA ALA A 163 -7.59 -17.71 -12.19
C ALA A 163 -9.02 -18.25 -12.39
N GLU A 164 -10.04 -17.41 -12.19
CA GLU A 164 -11.44 -17.74 -12.50
C GLU A 164 -11.62 -18.09 -13.98
N THR A 165 -11.01 -17.30 -14.88
CA THR A 165 -11.12 -17.55 -16.33
C THR A 165 -10.50 -18.89 -16.72
N LEU A 166 -9.34 -19.25 -16.14
CA LEU A 166 -8.69 -20.54 -16.38
C LEU A 166 -9.56 -21.72 -15.92
N LEU A 167 -10.10 -21.68 -14.70
CA LEU A 167 -10.95 -22.75 -14.17
C LEU A 167 -12.28 -22.85 -14.93
N ARG A 168 -12.89 -21.71 -15.30
CA ARG A 168 -14.11 -21.68 -16.12
C ARG A 168 -13.91 -22.26 -17.52
N ALA A 169 -12.70 -22.22 -18.06
CA ALA A 169 -12.36 -22.89 -19.31
C ALA A 169 -12.25 -24.42 -19.19
N GLN A 170 -12.15 -24.98 -17.98
CA GLN A 170 -12.06 -26.43 -17.73
C GLN A 170 -13.41 -27.09 -17.36
N LYS A 171 -14.51 -26.33 -17.44
CA LYS A 171 -15.86 -26.75 -17.00
C LYS A 171 -16.37 -28.09 -17.56
N ASP A 172 -15.83 -28.53 -18.69
CA ASP A 172 -16.30 -29.73 -19.40
C ASP A 172 -15.81 -31.04 -18.74
N TRP A 173 -14.80 -30.95 -17.85
CA TRP A 173 -14.23 -32.09 -17.13
C TRP A 173 -13.90 -31.81 -15.65
N LEU A 174 -13.87 -30.54 -15.22
CA LEU A 174 -13.49 -30.11 -13.88
C LEU A 174 -14.54 -29.19 -13.25
N THR A 175 -15.20 -29.67 -12.20
CA THR A 175 -16.17 -28.88 -11.42
C THR A 175 -15.45 -27.88 -10.51
N SER A 176 -15.83 -26.61 -10.60
CA SER A 176 -15.27 -25.51 -9.77
C SER A 176 -16.38 -24.67 -9.14
N VAL A 177 -16.20 -24.23 -7.88
CA VAL A 177 -17.05 -23.25 -7.20
C VAL A 177 -16.21 -22.02 -6.87
N PHE A 178 -16.77 -20.83 -7.12
CA PHE A 178 -16.07 -19.56 -6.99
C PHE A 178 -16.63 -18.79 -5.80
N ILE A 179 -15.92 -18.83 -4.67
CA ILE A 179 -16.37 -18.25 -3.42
C ILE A 179 -16.01 -16.77 -3.39
N LYS A 180 -17.01 -15.91 -3.18
CA LYS A 180 -16.98 -14.45 -3.38
C LYS A 180 -17.34 -13.72 -2.08
N PRO A 181 -16.50 -13.78 -1.04
CA PRO A 181 -16.72 -12.99 0.16
C PRO A 181 -16.47 -11.50 -0.10
N GLY A 182 -17.10 -10.65 0.70
CA GLY A 182 -16.73 -9.26 0.85
C GLY A 182 -15.54 -9.08 1.80
N ALA A 183 -15.65 -8.17 2.76
CA ALA A 183 -14.63 -7.93 3.77
C ALA A 183 -14.50 -9.11 4.75
N LEU A 184 -13.26 -9.50 5.09
CA LEU A 184 -12.97 -10.66 5.95
C LEU A 184 -12.30 -10.25 7.25
N SER A 185 -12.80 -10.73 8.39
CA SER A 185 -12.21 -10.45 9.70
C SER A 185 -11.68 -11.69 10.42
N VAL A 186 -10.66 -11.50 11.25
CA VAL A 186 -10.30 -12.45 12.31
C VAL A 186 -11.24 -12.20 13.49
N ASP A 187 -12.29 -13.01 13.58
CA ASP A 187 -13.31 -13.00 14.62
C ASP A 187 -13.75 -14.45 14.89
N VAL A 188 -14.54 -14.66 15.95
CA VAL A 188 -15.16 -15.95 16.25
C VAL A 188 -16.16 -16.36 15.16
N GLN A 189 -16.39 -17.66 15.03
CA GLN A 189 -17.45 -18.23 14.19
C GLN A 189 -18.82 -17.82 14.75
N ARG A 190 -19.67 -17.21 13.93
CA ARG A 190 -21.02 -16.76 14.32
C ARG A 190 -22.12 -17.54 13.62
N GLY A 191 -21.85 -18.08 12.44
CA GLY A 191 -22.81 -18.73 11.56
C GLY A 191 -22.82 -18.06 10.18
N HIS A 192 -22.92 -18.90 9.15
CA HIS A 192 -22.89 -18.55 7.75
C HIS A 192 -24.13 -19.08 7.03
N ALA A 193 -24.37 -18.57 5.83
CA ALA A 193 -25.13 -19.24 4.77
C ALA A 193 -24.51 -18.87 3.42
N LEU A 194 -24.63 -19.77 2.44
CA LEU A 194 -24.24 -19.52 1.05
C LEU A 194 -25.34 -18.76 0.31
N SER A 195 -24.97 -17.81 -0.55
CA SER A 195 -25.92 -17.08 -1.40
C SER A 195 -25.43 -16.94 -2.84
N LEU A 196 -26.37 -16.88 -3.79
CA LEU A 196 -26.11 -16.61 -5.20
C LEU A 196 -26.46 -15.17 -5.60
N SER A 197 -27.14 -14.43 -4.72
CA SER A 197 -27.71 -13.11 -5.00
C SER A 197 -27.17 -12.00 -4.10
N ASP A 198 -26.89 -12.31 -2.84
CA ASP A 198 -26.73 -11.32 -1.77
C ASP A 198 -25.37 -11.45 -1.09
N GLU A 199 -24.77 -10.32 -0.74
CA GLU A 199 -23.46 -10.25 -0.09
C GLU A 199 -23.60 -9.50 1.23
N GLU A 200 -22.88 -9.96 2.25
CA GLU A 200 -22.74 -9.24 3.50
C GLU A 200 -21.27 -9.08 3.89
N SER A 201 -20.96 -7.91 4.45
CA SER A 201 -19.64 -7.56 4.95
C SER A 201 -19.71 -6.96 6.36
N PRO A 202 -18.73 -7.26 7.25
CA PRO A 202 -17.68 -8.28 7.11
C PRO A 202 -18.15 -9.69 7.55
N VAL A 203 -17.45 -10.71 7.07
CA VAL A 203 -17.60 -12.14 7.43
C VAL A 203 -16.35 -12.61 8.18
N SER A 204 -16.47 -13.55 9.13
CA SER A 204 -15.29 -14.10 9.82
C SER A 204 -14.56 -15.13 8.94
N TYR A 205 -13.25 -15.32 9.12
CA TYR A 205 -12.52 -16.39 8.41
C TYR A 205 -13.07 -17.79 8.76
N LEU A 206 -13.60 -18.00 9.96
CA LEU A 206 -14.21 -19.27 10.38
C LEU A 206 -15.58 -19.51 9.73
N ASP A 207 -16.38 -18.47 9.55
CA ASP A 207 -17.66 -18.54 8.85
C ASP A 207 -17.47 -18.72 7.34
N LEU A 208 -16.50 -18.00 6.75
CA LEU A 208 -16.07 -18.24 5.36
C LEU A 208 -15.61 -19.69 5.19
N ALA A 209 -14.69 -20.18 6.03
CA ALA A 209 -14.16 -21.53 5.91
C ALA A 209 -15.25 -22.60 6.02
N ALA A 210 -16.21 -22.43 6.93
CA ALA A 210 -17.33 -23.36 7.05
C ALA A 210 -18.26 -23.33 5.82
N ALA A 211 -18.56 -22.15 5.27
CA ALA A 211 -19.31 -22.01 4.03
C ALA A 211 -18.59 -22.62 2.81
N MET A 212 -17.26 -22.47 2.74
CA MET A 212 -16.43 -23.13 1.71
C MET A 212 -16.52 -24.67 1.81
N ILE A 213 -16.55 -25.20 3.04
CA ILE A 213 -16.71 -26.64 3.30
C ILE A 213 -18.13 -27.12 2.94
N GLU A 214 -19.17 -26.36 3.25
CA GLU A 214 -20.55 -26.64 2.81
C GLU A 214 -20.64 -26.72 1.27
N ALA A 215 -20.07 -25.73 0.56
CA ALA A 215 -20.03 -25.72 -0.90
C ALA A 215 -19.20 -26.88 -1.51
N ALA A 216 -18.16 -27.33 -0.80
CA ALA A 216 -17.38 -28.52 -1.16
C ALA A 216 -18.25 -29.78 -1.07
N ASP A 217 -19.00 -29.92 0.02
CA ASP A 217 -19.76 -31.12 0.35
C ASP A 217 -21.12 -31.23 -0.35
N GLU A 218 -21.63 -30.15 -0.96
CA GLU A 218 -22.89 -30.17 -1.70
C GLU A 218 -22.84 -31.06 -2.97
N ASP A 219 -23.51 -32.22 -2.93
CA ASP A 219 -23.53 -33.21 -4.01
C ASP A 219 -24.59 -32.96 -5.10
N GLN A 220 -25.58 -32.09 -4.88
CA GLN A 220 -26.63 -31.77 -5.86
C GLN A 220 -26.16 -30.81 -6.97
N GLY A 221 -24.91 -30.35 -6.91
CA GLY A 221 -24.31 -29.43 -7.88
C GLY A 221 -24.96 -28.03 -7.90
N CYS A 222 -25.67 -27.64 -6.84
CA CYS A 222 -26.42 -26.39 -6.83
C CYS A 222 -25.51 -25.14 -6.88
N TYR A 223 -24.23 -25.28 -6.51
CA TYR A 223 -23.18 -24.26 -6.58
C TYR A 223 -22.18 -24.44 -7.75
N ASP A 224 -22.30 -25.51 -8.53
CA ASP A 224 -21.30 -25.88 -9.53
C ASP A 224 -21.18 -24.82 -10.63
N MET A 225 -19.93 -24.41 -10.90
CA MET A 225 -19.53 -23.35 -11.82
C MET A 225 -20.11 -21.95 -11.51
N LYS A 226 -20.69 -21.74 -10.32
CA LYS A 226 -21.30 -20.46 -9.93
C LYS A 226 -20.39 -19.61 -9.04
N ASN A 227 -20.68 -18.31 -9.06
CA ASN A 227 -20.17 -17.35 -8.09
C ASN A 227 -21.08 -17.42 -6.85
N VAL A 228 -20.51 -17.64 -5.67
CA VAL A 228 -21.26 -17.87 -4.43
C VAL A 228 -20.68 -17.01 -3.32
N SER A 229 -21.50 -16.14 -2.74
CA SER A 229 -21.14 -15.29 -1.60
C SER A 229 -21.42 -16.02 -0.28
N VAL A 230 -20.95 -15.42 0.82
CA VAL A 230 -21.23 -15.85 2.19
C VAL A 230 -21.95 -14.71 2.91
N VAL A 231 -23.05 -15.01 3.60
CA VAL A 231 -23.81 -14.06 4.43
C VAL A 231 -23.80 -14.52 5.90
N ASN A 232 -23.92 -13.60 6.84
CA ASN A 232 -23.87 -13.92 8.27
C ASN A 232 -25.25 -14.33 8.78
N THR A 233 -25.35 -15.41 9.56
CA THR A 233 -26.66 -15.85 10.12
C THR A 233 -26.89 -15.38 11.56
N ASN A 234 -25.86 -15.25 12.41
CA ASN A 234 -25.98 -14.71 13.77
C ASN A 234 -25.15 -13.44 14.00
N GLY A 235 -25.33 -12.46 13.10
CA GLY A 235 -24.71 -11.14 13.19
C GLY A 235 -23.31 -11.06 12.58
N ARG A 236 -22.93 -9.85 12.18
CA ARG A 236 -21.71 -9.59 11.41
C ARG A 236 -20.45 -9.79 12.24
N ALA A 237 -19.37 -10.16 11.56
CA ALA A 237 -18.06 -10.24 12.17
C ALA A 237 -17.59 -8.86 12.69
N LYS A 238 -16.70 -8.87 13.68
CA LYS A 238 -16.08 -7.68 14.27
C LYS A 238 -14.60 -7.64 13.90
N PHE A 239 -14.06 -6.44 13.70
CA PHE A 239 -12.62 -6.27 13.60
C PHE A 239 -11.99 -6.22 15.00
N PRO A 240 -10.81 -6.85 15.20
CA PRO A 240 -10.15 -6.82 16.50
C PRO A 240 -9.74 -5.38 16.87
N LEU A 241 -10.02 -5.00 18.13
CA LEU A 241 -9.65 -3.70 18.69
C LEU A 241 -8.14 -3.46 18.57
N GLY A 242 -7.76 -2.23 18.21
CA GLY A 242 -6.35 -1.84 18.07
C GLY A 242 -5.73 -2.14 16.70
N THR A 243 -6.49 -2.60 15.71
CA THR A 243 -6.01 -2.70 14.32
C THR A 243 -5.76 -1.30 13.74
N PRO A 244 -4.53 -0.91 13.38
CA PRO A 244 -4.27 0.41 12.79
C PRO A 244 -4.99 0.58 11.45
N PRO A 245 -5.47 1.79 11.10
CA PRO A 245 -6.11 2.05 9.80
C PRO A 245 -5.20 1.70 8.61
N ALA A 246 -3.88 1.82 8.77
CA ALA A 246 -2.89 1.41 7.75
C ALA A 246 -2.74 -0.12 7.59
N LYS A 247 -3.13 -0.93 8.60
CA LYS A 247 -3.16 -2.41 8.51
C LYS A 247 -4.50 -2.94 7.99
N LEU A 248 -5.53 -2.10 7.89
CA LEU A 248 -6.80 -2.38 7.18
C LEU A 248 -6.64 -2.30 5.64
N LYS A 249 -5.54 -2.84 5.11
CA LYS A 249 -5.35 -3.04 3.67
C LYS A 249 -6.33 -4.13 3.20
N VAL A 250 -7.36 -3.68 2.49
CA VAL A 250 -8.53 -4.47 2.04
C VAL A 250 -9.41 -4.97 3.20
N THR A 251 -9.92 -4.07 4.06
CA THR A 251 -10.97 -4.46 5.03
C THR A 251 -11.83 -3.31 5.59
N MET A 252 -12.14 -2.28 4.78
CA MET A 252 -13.03 -1.19 5.20
C MET A 252 -14.24 -1.02 4.28
N SER A 253 -15.42 -1.38 4.78
CA SER A 253 -16.52 -0.42 4.98
C SER A 253 -17.78 -1.09 5.53
N GLY A 254 -18.55 -0.32 6.31
CA GLY A 254 -19.85 -0.75 6.81
C GLY A 254 -20.50 0.23 7.76
N ASN A 255 -20.67 1.50 7.36
CA ASN A 255 -21.82 2.38 7.67
C ASN A 255 -21.47 3.88 7.58
N LEU A 256 -21.86 4.52 6.47
CA LEU A 256 -22.26 5.93 6.45
C LEU A 256 -23.55 6.02 5.63
N ARG A 257 -24.69 6.15 6.31
CA ARG A 257 -26.02 6.32 5.68
C ARG A 257 -26.19 7.80 5.32
N PRO A 258 -26.38 8.17 4.04
CA PRO A 258 -26.71 9.55 3.69
C PRO A 258 -28.18 9.86 4.01
N PRO A 259 -28.53 11.10 4.39
CA PRO A 259 -29.92 11.57 4.38
C PRO A 259 -30.42 11.73 2.93
N PRO A 260 -31.75 11.79 2.69
CA PRO A 260 -32.29 11.79 1.34
C PRO A 260 -32.00 13.09 0.58
N LEU A 261 -31.55 12.96 -0.67
CA LEU A 261 -31.40 14.07 -1.60
C LEU A 261 -32.76 14.46 -2.18
N SER A 262 -33.35 15.56 -1.67
CA SER A 262 -34.40 16.27 -2.39
C SER A 262 -33.78 17.08 -3.52
N SER A 263 -34.20 16.79 -4.76
CA SER A 263 -33.76 17.48 -5.97
C SER A 263 -34.06 18.98 -5.93
N PHE A 264 -33.07 19.84 -6.21
CA PHE A 264 -33.35 21.17 -6.74
C PHE A 264 -32.42 21.59 -7.89
N ARG A 265 -33.07 22.13 -8.92
CA ARG A 265 -32.53 22.76 -10.13
C ARG A 265 -31.87 24.08 -9.76
N GLN A 266 -30.75 24.43 -10.39
CA GLN A 266 -30.35 25.83 -10.51
C GLN A 266 -31.29 26.56 -11.48
N PRO A 267 -31.58 27.84 -11.18
CA PRO A 267 -31.51 28.92 -12.16
C PRO A 267 -30.39 29.90 -11.80
N ALA A 268 -30.04 30.77 -12.75
CA ALA A 268 -28.95 31.74 -12.64
C ALA A 268 -29.35 33.00 -11.88
N SER A 269 -28.32 33.70 -11.37
CA SER A 269 -28.23 35.14 -11.07
C SER A 269 -29.50 35.93 -10.79
N ASP A 270 -29.59 36.47 -9.57
CA ASP A 270 -29.75 37.93 -9.39
C ASP A 270 -29.05 38.38 -8.09
N LEU A 271 -28.54 39.61 -8.08
CA LEU A 271 -27.92 40.23 -6.91
C LEU A 271 -28.99 40.81 -5.99
N VAL A 272 -28.95 40.44 -4.71
CA VAL A 272 -29.25 41.37 -3.60
C VAL A 272 -28.48 40.92 -2.36
N ASP A 273 -27.89 41.88 -1.65
CA ASP A 273 -27.28 41.66 -0.35
C ASP A 273 -28.36 41.30 0.69
N ASP A 274 -28.08 40.31 1.55
CA ASP A 274 -28.48 40.43 2.95
C ASP A 274 -27.60 39.59 3.88
N VAL A 275 -27.27 40.15 5.05
CA VAL A 275 -26.22 39.64 5.95
C VAL A 275 -26.82 39.22 7.29
N ALA A 276 -27.16 37.94 7.44
CA ALA A 276 -27.46 37.35 8.75
C ALA A 276 -27.32 35.81 8.77
N PHE A 277 -27.15 35.27 9.99
CA PHE A 277 -27.41 33.88 10.36
C PHE A 277 -26.49 32.76 9.83
N PHE A 278 -25.29 32.64 10.43
CA PHE A 278 -24.84 31.38 11.04
C PHE A 278 -23.85 31.68 12.18
N SER A 279 -24.35 31.71 13.42
CA SER A 279 -23.56 31.93 14.64
C SER A 279 -24.03 31.02 15.77
N TYR A 280 -23.56 29.77 15.73
CA TYR A 280 -23.46 28.79 16.81
C TYR A 280 -22.37 27.83 16.30
N ASP A 281 -21.26 27.57 17.00
CA ASP A 281 -21.19 27.20 18.41
C ASP A 281 -20.00 27.90 19.11
N TRP A 282 -20.30 28.68 20.14
CA TRP A 282 -19.31 29.37 20.98
C TRP A 282 -19.89 29.50 22.39
N SER A 283 -19.28 28.77 23.33
CA SER A 283 -19.68 28.55 24.73
C SER A 283 -20.80 27.53 24.99
N VAL A 284 -20.46 26.56 25.85
CA VAL A 284 -21.37 25.64 26.54
C VAL A 284 -21.04 25.70 28.03
N SER A 285 -22.04 25.88 28.90
CA SER A 285 -22.23 25.20 30.20
C SER A 285 -23.30 25.89 31.07
N GLY A 286 -24.07 25.11 31.83
CA GLY A 286 -24.65 25.57 33.11
C GLY A 286 -26.16 25.35 33.31
N TYR A 287 -26.49 24.42 34.20
CA TYR A 287 -27.83 24.05 34.70
C TYR A 287 -28.63 25.17 35.40
N LEU A 288 -29.97 25.04 35.34
CA LEU A 288 -31.06 25.24 36.36
C LEU A 288 -32.33 25.72 35.63
N GLN A 289 -33.39 24.92 35.44
CA GLN A 289 -34.44 24.43 36.37
C GLN A 289 -35.68 25.37 36.45
N GLU A 290 -36.87 24.81 36.16
CA GLU A 290 -38.24 25.33 36.41
C GLU A 290 -38.69 26.59 35.60
N ASP A 291 -39.96 26.77 35.19
CA ASP A 291 -41.20 25.97 35.35
C ASP A 291 -42.25 26.25 34.24
N SER A 292 -43.19 25.31 34.05
CA SER A 292 -44.62 25.48 33.69
C SER A 292 -45.12 25.96 32.30
N SER A 293 -46.22 25.30 31.89
CA SER A 293 -47.37 25.74 31.05
C SER A 293 -47.35 25.66 29.51
N GLU A 294 -48.02 24.60 29.03
CA GLU A 294 -48.86 24.49 27.82
C GLU A 294 -49.94 25.60 27.70
N PRO A 295 -50.64 25.85 26.55
CA PRO A 295 -51.25 24.80 25.70
C PRO A 295 -51.40 24.99 24.16
N SER A 296 -51.41 23.84 23.47
CA SER A 296 -52.37 23.35 22.45
C SER A 296 -52.86 24.17 21.21
N SER A 297 -52.74 23.49 20.04
CA SER A 297 -53.78 23.32 18.99
C SER A 297 -54.05 24.47 17.98
N THR A 298 -54.55 24.28 16.73
CA THR A 298 -55.05 23.09 15.99
C THR A 298 -55.03 23.30 14.44
N THR A 299 -54.97 22.19 13.66
CA THR A 299 -55.60 21.93 12.32
C THR A 299 -55.56 22.90 11.10
N ALA A 300 -55.15 22.34 9.94
CA ALA A 300 -55.89 22.27 8.64
C ALA A 300 -56.21 23.56 7.83
N SER A 301 -56.50 23.59 6.51
CA SER A 301 -56.40 22.64 5.37
C SER A 301 -56.63 23.38 4.03
N GLU A 302 -56.17 22.80 2.92
CA GLU A 302 -56.77 22.83 1.56
C GLU A 302 -57.11 24.14 0.78
N SER A 303 -56.36 24.32 -0.33
CA SER A 303 -56.88 24.37 -1.72
C SER A 303 -57.33 25.68 -2.43
N SER A 304 -57.30 25.56 -3.78
CA SER A 304 -58.03 26.29 -4.84
C SER A 304 -57.37 27.49 -5.58
N ASN A 305 -57.21 27.30 -6.90
CA ASN A 305 -57.01 28.33 -7.95
C ASN A 305 -58.39 28.92 -8.38
N PRO A 306 -58.49 30.08 -9.08
CA PRO A 306 -58.52 30.04 -10.56
C PRO A 306 -58.01 31.29 -11.35
N LEU A 307 -58.07 31.12 -12.68
CA LEU A 307 -57.67 31.92 -13.86
C LEU A 307 -58.10 33.40 -13.98
N TYR A 308 -57.34 34.19 -14.79
CA TYR A 308 -57.79 34.94 -16.00
C TYR A 308 -56.56 35.46 -16.80
N ASP A 309 -56.24 34.92 -17.99
CA ASP A 309 -56.48 35.46 -19.36
C ASP A 309 -55.84 36.85 -19.68
N SER A 310 -54.94 36.97 -20.68
CA SER A 310 -55.30 37.46 -22.03
C SER A 310 -54.23 37.18 -23.12
N HIS A 311 -54.71 36.74 -24.29
CA HIS A 311 -54.18 36.78 -25.69
C HIS A 311 -52.88 37.58 -26.00
N VAL A 312 -51.81 37.04 -26.63
CA VAL A 312 -51.58 36.46 -28.00
C VAL A 312 -50.82 37.43 -28.92
N ASP A 313 -49.64 37.02 -29.40
CA ASP A 313 -49.30 37.10 -30.83
C ASP A 313 -48.25 36.06 -31.27
N THR A 314 -48.16 35.79 -32.58
CA THR A 314 -47.67 34.49 -33.10
C THR A 314 -46.39 34.57 -33.94
N ALA A 315 -45.34 33.82 -33.57
CA ALA A 315 -44.24 33.49 -34.49
C ALA A 315 -43.62 32.11 -34.21
N LYS A 316 -43.63 31.22 -35.21
CA LYS A 316 -42.95 29.91 -35.18
C LYS A 316 -41.49 30.06 -35.61
N GLN A 317 -40.54 29.45 -34.90
CA GLN A 317 -39.27 29.00 -35.51
C GLN A 317 -38.62 27.85 -34.74
N THR A 318 -37.81 27.08 -35.47
CA THR A 318 -37.37 25.70 -35.20
C THR A 318 -36.08 25.58 -34.37
N PRO A 319 -35.80 24.41 -33.76
CA PRO A 319 -34.59 24.21 -32.94
C PRO A 319 -33.31 24.22 -33.78
N ASN A 320 -32.28 24.91 -33.27
CA ASN A 320 -30.99 25.03 -33.94
C ASN A 320 -30.21 23.69 -34.00
N PRO A 321 -29.60 23.33 -35.14
CA PRO A 321 -28.79 22.13 -35.27
C PRO A 321 -27.40 22.31 -34.62
N LYS A 322 -26.81 21.19 -34.19
CA LYS A 322 -25.46 21.15 -33.61
C LYS A 322 -24.41 21.52 -34.67
N ILE A 323 -23.64 22.58 -34.41
CA ILE A 323 -22.56 23.02 -35.30
C ILE A 323 -21.42 22.00 -35.28
N ALA A 324 -21.06 21.47 -36.45
CA ALA A 324 -19.87 20.64 -36.61
C ALA A 324 -18.62 21.51 -36.74
N ILE A 325 -17.57 21.19 -35.97
CA ILE A 325 -16.26 21.86 -36.07
C ILE A 325 -15.65 21.51 -37.44
N PRO A 326 -15.23 22.50 -38.27
CA PRO A 326 -14.66 22.21 -39.58
C PRO A 326 -13.37 21.39 -39.47
N ARG A 327 -13.31 20.25 -40.19
CA ARG A 327 -12.03 19.56 -40.41
C ARG A 327 -11.17 20.43 -41.33
N ALA A 328 -10.08 20.98 -40.79
CA ALA A 328 -9.06 21.64 -41.58
C ALA A 328 -8.54 20.70 -42.69
N THR A 329 -8.35 21.25 -43.89
CA THR A 329 -7.92 20.50 -45.07
C THR A 329 -6.46 20.04 -44.92
N ASN A 330 -6.19 18.81 -45.38
CA ASN A 330 -4.91 18.13 -45.20
C ASN A 330 -3.83 18.64 -46.18
N THR A 331 -3.22 19.79 -45.87
CA THR A 331 -1.93 20.19 -46.45
C THR A 331 -0.81 19.56 -45.63
N LYS A 332 -0.25 18.44 -46.13
CA LYS A 332 0.82 17.66 -45.48
C LYS A 332 1.99 18.56 -45.04
N PRO A 333 2.22 18.79 -43.72
CA PRO A 333 3.51 19.24 -43.23
C PRO A 333 4.44 18.03 -43.20
N LEU A 334 5.72 18.20 -43.58
CA LEU A 334 6.69 17.12 -43.44
C LEU A 334 6.83 16.73 -41.95
N ALA A 335 7.07 15.43 -41.72
CA ALA A 335 7.00 14.76 -40.43
C ALA A 335 7.49 15.59 -39.22
N ASN A 336 6.56 15.91 -38.31
CA ASN A 336 6.91 16.30 -36.95
C ASN A 336 7.65 15.11 -36.29
N PRO A 337 8.90 15.27 -35.80
CA PRO A 337 9.57 14.21 -35.09
C PRO A 337 8.86 13.98 -33.75
N GLY A 338 8.22 12.82 -33.62
CA GLY A 338 7.44 12.45 -32.43
C GLY A 338 8.28 12.47 -31.15
N ARG A 339 7.58 12.55 -30.00
CA ARG A 339 8.19 12.50 -28.65
C ARG A 339 9.22 11.37 -28.58
N VAL A 340 10.48 11.72 -28.35
CA VAL A 340 11.62 10.80 -28.37
C VAL A 340 11.39 9.66 -27.37
N SER A 341 11.22 8.44 -27.88
CA SER A 341 10.87 7.26 -27.08
C SER A 341 11.98 6.80 -26.13
N ARG A 342 13.25 7.12 -26.44
CA ARG A 342 14.39 6.87 -25.54
C ARG A 342 15.53 7.86 -25.81
N ALA A 343 16.00 8.52 -24.75
CA ALA A 343 17.24 9.29 -24.77
C ALA A 343 18.48 8.40 -24.98
N CYS A 344 19.58 9.00 -25.42
CA CYS A 344 20.90 8.35 -25.35
C CYS A 344 21.40 8.31 -23.89
N VAL A 345 22.41 7.48 -23.63
CA VAL A 345 23.00 7.29 -22.29
C VAL A 345 23.46 8.64 -21.73
N ASN A 346 24.32 9.38 -22.45
CA ASN A 346 24.83 10.67 -22.00
C ASN A 346 23.72 11.71 -21.68
N CYS A 347 22.70 11.87 -22.54
CA CYS A 347 21.60 12.81 -22.23
C CYS A 347 20.74 12.35 -21.04
N ARG A 348 20.59 11.05 -20.82
CA ARG A 348 19.84 10.49 -19.69
C ARG A 348 20.59 10.73 -18.38
N ASP A 349 21.89 10.45 -18.37
CA ASP A 349 22.72 10.54 -17.18
C ASP A 349 22.94 12.03 -16.78
N GLN A 350 23.06 12.93 -17.77
CA GLN A 350 23.03 14.38 -17.59
C GLN A 350 21.62 14.97 -17.34
N LYS A 351 20.56 14.13 -17.33
CA LYS A 351 19.14 14.53 -17.16
C LYS A 351 18.64 15.65 -18.10
N VAL A 352 19.16 15.73 -19.33
CA VAL A 352 18.82 16.77 -20.34
C VAL A 352 17.95 16.23 -21.49
N LYS A 353 17.19 17.12 -22.14
CA LYS A 353 16.39 16.77 -23.32
C LYS A 353 17.28 16.20 -24.44
N CYS A 354 16.98 14.97 -24.86
CA CYS A 354 17.64 14.31 -25.98
C CYS A 354 16.81 14.48 -27.27
N SER A 355 17.46 14.78 -28.40
CA SER A 355 16.76 14.97 -29.68
C SER A 355 16.41 13.66 -30.41
N GLY A 356 16.81 12.50 -29.90
CA GLY A 356 16.46 11.19 -30.46
C GLY A 356 17.10 10.82 -31.81
N HIS A 357 17.72 11.75 -32.52
CA HIS A 357 18.43 11.47 -33.78
C HIS A 357 19.47 10.35 -33.62
N ARG A 358 19.67 9.60 -34.71
CA ARG A 358 20.61 8.48 -34.87
C ARG A 358 21.52 8.78 -36.07
N PRO A 359 22.81 8.42 -36.05
CA PRO A 359 23.51 7.69 -34.99
C PRO A 359 23.72 8.53 -33.72
N THR A 360 23.94 9.84 -33.85
CA THR A 360 24.16 10.76 -32.72
C THR A 360 22.96 11.68 -32.51
N CYS A 361 22.64 12.02 -31.26
CA CYS A 361 21.66 13.05 -30.97
C CYS A 361 22.30 14.45 -31.10
N HIS A 362 21.49 15.46 -31.44
CA HIS A 362 21.98 16.80 -31.79
C HIS A 362 22.77 17.46 -30.66
N ARG A 363 22.36 17.28 -29.40
CA ARG A 363 23.12 17.78 -28.23
C ARG A 363 24.49 17.09 -28.10
N CYS A 364 24.56 15.77 -28.19
CA CYS A 364 25.85 15.08 -28.11
C CYS A 364 26.78 15.41 -29.29
N GLN A 365 26.20 15.65 -30.48
CA GLN A 365 26.95 16.13 -31.64
C GLN A 365 27.52 17.54 -31.42
N MET A 366 26.71 18.49 -30.94
CA MET A 366 27.14 19.87 -30.67
C MET A 366 28.16 19.95 -29.52
N SER A 367 28.03 19.08 -28.52
CA SER A 367 28.97 18.97 -27.39
C SER A 367 30.17 18.06 -27.67
N ALA A 368 30.31 17.50 -28.88
CA ALA A 368 31.39 16.59 -29.28
C ALA A 368 31.62 15.39 -28.32
N VAL A 369 30.55 14.87 -27.71
CA VAL A 369 30.59 13.76 -26.72
C VAL A 369 29.96 12.48 -27.27
N THR A 370 30.49 11.33 -26.85
CA THR A 370 30.10 10.01 -27.34
C THR A 370 28.62 9.71 -27.09
N CYS A 371 27.85 9.53 -28.17
CA CYS A 371 26.40 9.34 -28.12
C CYS A 371 26.00 7.86 -28.23
N ILE A 372 26.04 7.12 -27.13
CA ILE A 372 25.69 5.70 -27.11
C ILE A 372 24.21 5.50 -26.78
N TYR A 373 23.57 4.57 -27.48
CA TYR A 373 22.22 4.08 -27.19
C TYR A 373 22.28 2.58 -26.88
N GLY A 374 22.64 2.20 -25.64
CA GLY A 374 22.87 0.80 -25.26
C GLY A 374 21.64 -0.12 -25.37
N ASP A 375 21.86 -1.42 -25.29
CA ASP A 375 20.88 -2.46 -25.64
C ASP A 375 19.63 -2.45 -24.75
N ARG A 376 18.54 -3.06 -25.24
CA ARG A 376 17.27 -3.20 -24.51
C ARG A 376 17.46 -4.10 -23.30
N LYS A 377 16.67 -3.87 -22.23
CA LYS A 377 16.61 -4.77 -21.06
C LYS A 377 16.35 -6.23 -21.49
N ARG A 378 15.57 -6.44 -22.55
CA ARG A 378 15.31 -7.76 -23.15
C ARG A 378 16.57 -8.41 -23.75
N GLU A 379 17.38 -7.66 -24.49
CA GLU A 379 18.64 -8.18 -25.07
C GLU A 379 19.66 -8.52 -23.97
N LYS A 380 19.73 -7.70 -22.90
CA LYS A 380 20.55 -8.03 -21.73
C LYS A 380 20.07 -9.28 -20.99
N MET A 381 18.76 -9.45 -20.79
CA MET A 381 18.21 -10.64 -20.14
C MET A 381 18.37 -11.90 -21.01
N VAL A 382 18.29 -11.79 -22.34
CA VAL A 382 18.60 -12.91 -23.25
C VAL A 382 20.05 -13.32 -23.10
N LYS A 383 21.00 -12.37 -23.17
CA LYS A 383 22.42 -12.70 -23.00
C LYS A 383 22.73 -13.31 -21.63
N GLN A 384 22.13 -12.79 -20.55
CA GLN A 384 22.26 -13.39 -19.21
C GLN A 384 21.67 -14.80 -19.12
N LEU A 385 20.61 -15.09 -19.87
CA LEU A 385 20.02 -16.43 -19.94
C LEU A 385 20.94 -17.40 -20.71
N ASP A 386 21.52 -16.95 -21.82
CA ASP A 386 22.49 -17.73 -22.60
C ASP A 386 23.75 -18.04 -21.75
N ASP A 387 24.30 -17.03 -21.06
CA ASP A 387 25.46 -17.16 -20.17
C ASP A 387 25.17 -18.14 -19.00
N LEU A 388 23.98 -18.09 -18.38
CA LEU A 388 23.58 -19.04 -17.33
C LEU A 388 23.37 -20.46 -17.87
N THR A 389 22.83 -20.60 -19.08
CA THR A 389 22.56 -21.91 -19.68
C THR A 389 23.88 -22.65 -19.95
N ALA A 390 24.88 -21.97 -20.50
CA ALA A 390 26.22 -22.52 -20.70
C ALA A 390 26.91 -22.91 -19.36
N GLN A 391 26.64 -22.16 -18.28
CA GLN A 391 27.15 -22.47 -16.95
C GLN A 391 26.51 -23.75 -16.38
N VAL A 392 25.20 -23.96 -16.59
CA VAL A 392 24.49 -25.19 -16.19
C VAL A 392 25.04 -26.41 -16.94
N GLU A 393 25.19 -26.34 -18.27
CA GLU A 393 25.78 -27.43 -19.07
C GLU A 393 27.21 -27.80 -18.60
N THR A 394 27.99 -26.80 -18.19
CA THR A 394 29.33 -27.00 -17.62
C THR A 394 29.27 -27.76 -16.29
N TYR A 395 28.34 -27.41 -15.39
CA TYR A 395 28.16 -28.12 -14.12
C TYR A 395 27.62 -29.54 -14.29
N GLU A 396 26.65 -29.75 -15.19
CA GLU A 396 26.14 -31.09 -15.50
C GLU A 396 27.23 -32.01 -16.06
N THR A 397 28.10 -31.47 -16.92
CA THR A 397 29.24 -32.21 -17.48
C THR A 397 30.27 -32.57 -16.40
N LEU A 398 30.59 -31.64 -15.50
CA LEU A 398 31.47 -31.90 -14.35
C LEU A 398 30.89 -32.96 -13.41
N LEU A 399 29.61 -32.85 -13.06
CA LEU A 399 28.92 -33.83 -12.22
C LEU A 399 28.91 -35.21 -12.89
N ARG A 400 28.57 -35.30 -14.18
CA ARG A 400 28.58 -36.57 -14.92
C ARG A 400 29.97 -37.22 -14.94
N ASN A 401 31.04 -36.44 -15.10
CA ASN A 401 32.41 -36.95 -15.03
C ASN A 401 32.80 -37.49 -13.64
N ILE A 402 32.34 -36.82 -12.57
CA ILE A 402 32.57 -37.24 -11.17
C ILE A 402 31.76 -38.52 -10.85
N TYR A 403 30.50 -38.60 -11.27
CA TYR A 403 29.64 -39.77 -11.02
C TYR A 403 30.02 -41.02 -11.84
N LEU A 404 30.78 -40.89 -12.93
CA LEU A 404 31.18 -42.01 -13.80
C LEU A 404 32.53 -42.66 -13.45
N HIS A 405 33.23 -42.22 -12.40
CA HIS A 405 34.46 -42.88 -11.93
C HIS A 405 34.42 -43.28 -10.43
N PRO A 406 33.50 -44.17 -10.01
CA PRO A 406 33.44 -44.68 -8.64
C PRO A 406 34.31 -45.93 -8.41
N ASP A 407 35.53 -45.98 -8.95
CA ASP A 407 36.48 -47.09 -8.75
C ASP A 407 37.86 -46.56 -8.36
N HIS A 408 38.12 -46.43 -7.06
CA HIS A 408 39.42 -46.63 -6.40
C HIS A 408 39.27 -46.54 -4.87
N HIS A 409 39.01 -47.67 -4.22
CA HIS A 409 39.32 -47.94 -2.81
C HIS A 409 40.50 -48.96 -2.78
N PRO A 410 41.17 -49.26 -1.65
CA PRO A 410 42.57 -48.91 -1.48
C PRO A 410 43.44 -50.17 -1.27
N ASP A 411 44.63 -49.94 -0.70
CA ASP A 411 45.54 -50.88 -0.07
C ASP A 411 46.67 -51.53 -0.88
N THR A 412 47.86 -51.34 -0.28
CA THR A 412 49.15 -52.03 -0.44
C THR A 412 50.08 -51.69 -1.62
N PRO A 413 51.42 -51.78 -1.41
CA PRO A 413 52.41 -50.94 -2.10
C PRO A 413 53.47 -51.75 -2.88
N VAL A 414 54.52 -51.06 -3.37
CA VAL A 414 55.93 -51.50 -3.65
C VAL A 414 56.45 -51.11 -5.05
N ASN A 415 57.53 -50.30 -5.03
CA ASN A 415 58.66 -50.14 -5.96
C ASN A 415 58.51 -50.10 -7.51
N GLN A 416 58.87 -48.93 -8.08
CA GLN A 416 59.88 -48.65 -9.15
C GLN A 416 60.52 -49.80 -10.00
N PRO A 417 61.15 -49.51 -11.18
CA PRO A 417 60.83 -48.55 -12.25
C PRO A 417 61.16 -49.03 -13.72
N GLY A 418 60.75 -48.29 -14.75
CA GLY A 418 61.25 -48.37 -16.15
C GLY A 418 60.18 -47.91 -17.17
N ALA A 419 60.31 -46.76 -17.86
CA ALA A 419 61.10 -46.55 -19.10
C ALA A 419 60.75 -47.60 -20.19
N ILE A 420 60.20 -47.29 -21.36
CA ILE A 420 60.28 -46.11 -22.27
C ILE A 420 58.88 -45.83 -22.91
N ASP A 421 58.58 -44.76 -23.67
CA ASP A 421 59.42 -43.74 -24.35
C ASP A 421 58.83 -42.30 -24.26
N ALA A 422 58.91 -41.45 -25.31
CA ALA A 422 58.70 -39.99 -25.25
C ALA A 422 57.62 -39.42 -26.26
N PRO A 423 57.56 -38.10 -26.61
CA PRO A 423 56.44 -37.20 -26.24
C PRO A 423 55.85 -36.47 -27.50
N PRO A 424 55.28 -35.22 -27.50
CA PRO A 424 54.87 -34.29 -26.43
C PRO A 424 53.49 -33.56 -26.60
N HIS A 425 52.94 -32.99 -25.52
CA HIS A 425 52.72 -31.54 -25.32
C HIS A 425 51.96 -31.23 -23.99
N PRO A 426 52.07 -30.01 -23.42
CA PRO A 426 52.00 -29.84 -21.97
C PRO A 426 50.64 -29.44 -21.38
N LEU A 427 50.32 -30.06 -20.24
CA LEU A 427 49.47 -29.48 -19.20
C LEU A 427 50.22 -28.39 -18.43
N ASN A 428 49.51 -27.36 -17.95
CA ASN A 428 49.97 -26.57 -16.82
C ASN A 428 48.93 -26.63 -15.69
N LYS A 429 49.40 -26.90 -14.47
CA LYS A 429 48.58 -27.42 -13.35
C LYS A 429 48.02 -26.31 -12.47
N ILE A 430 46.81 -26.54 -11.95
CA ILE A 430 46.32 -25.92 -10.71
C ILE A 430 46.56 -26.93 -9.56
N PRO A 431 47.18 -26.55 -8.44
CA PRO A 431 47.14 -27.31 -7.20
C PRO A 431 46.01 -26.84 -6.28
N SER A 432 45.26 -27.79 -5.74
CA SER A 432 44.20 -27.60 -4.74
C SER A 432 44.74 -27.62 -3.31
N THR A 433 44.16 -26.84 -2.39
CA THR A 433 43.97 -27.03 -0.91
C THR A 433 43.71 -25.65 -0.26
N SER A 434 43.01 -25.49 0.88
CA SER A 434 42.18 -26.36 1.72
C SER A 434 41.20 -25.49 2.53
N LEU A 435 40.22 -26.07 3.25
CA LEU A 435 39.23 -25.33 4.03
C LEU A 435 39.86 -24.57 5.22
N ALA A 436 39.50 -23.29 5.38
CA ALA A 436 39.56 -22.56 6.64
C ALA A 436 38.47 -21.46 6.67
N SER A 437 37.99 -21.11 7.86
CA SER A 437 36.80 -20.27 8.10
C SER A 437 36.90 -18.83 7.56
N PRO A 438 35.78 -18.22 7.13
CA PRO A 438 35.77 -16.83 6.69
C PRO A 438 35.83 -15.86 7.89
N LEU A 439 37.03 -15.40 8.23
CA LEU A 439 37.21 -14.08 8.83
C LEU A 439 36.95 -12.99 7.77
N PRO A 440 36.42 -11.81 8.14
CA PRO A 440 36.09 -10.77 7.18
C PRO A 440 37.36 -10.13 6.60
N LEU A 441 37.67 -10.48 5.35
CA LEU A 441 38.76 -9.85 4.59
C LEU A 441 38.38 -8.41 4.23
N ARG A 442 39.13 -7.45 4.79
CA ARG A 442 39.19 -6.08 4.28
C ARG A 442 39.59 -6.12 2.81
N VAL A 443 38.71 -5.64 1.93
CA VAL A 443 39.08 -5.31 0.55
C VAL A 443 39.70 -3.92 0.56
N SER A 444 40.95 -3.80 0.10
CA SER A 444 41.57 -2.49 -0.11
C SER A 444 40.96 -1.80 -1.33
N ASP A 445 40.56 -0.54 -1.16
CA ASP A 445 40.11 0.31 -2.25
C ASP A 445 41.19 0.49 -3.33
N ASN A 446 40.77 0.42 -4.59
CA ASN A 446 41.45 1.09 -5.68
C ASN A 446 40.41 1.75 -6.58
N ALA A 447 40.27 3.06 -6.44
CA ALA A 447 39.27 3.84 -7.14
C ALA A 447 39.63 4.02 -8.63
N ASN A 448 38.66 3.79 -9.52
CA ASN A 448 38.32 4.63 -10.70
C ASN A 448 37.53 3.86 -11.79
N THR A 449 36.31 3.40 -11.51
CA THR A 449 35.26 3.22 -12.54
C THR A 449 33.87 3.15 -11.86
N PRO A 450 32.91 4.05 -12.13
CA PRO A 450 31.53 3.91 -11.67
C PRO A 450 30.75 2.96 -12.60
N ALA A 451 31.18 1.69 -12.64
CA ALA A 451 30.39 0.63 -13.28
C ALA A 451 29.28 0.21 -12.32
N CYS A 452 28.03 0.44 -12.71
CA CYS A 452 26.86 -0.06 -11.97
C CYS A 452 26.71 -1.57 -12.18
N THR A 453 27.60 -2.33 -11.54
CA THR A 453 27.29 -3.69 -11.09
C THR A 453 26.20 -3.56 -10.05
N ILE A 454 25.13 -4.35 -10.16
CA ILE A 454 24.12 -4.43 -9.10
C ILE A 454 24.81 -5.12 -7.93
N GLY A 455 25.23 -4.33 -6.94
CA GLY A 455 25.88 -4.81 -5.73
C GLY A 455 24.94 -5.67 -4.87
N PRO A 456 25.46 -6.28 -3.79
CA PRO A 456 24.63 -6.99 -2.83
C PRO A 456 23.55 -6.05 -2.27
N VAL A 457 22.43 -6.63 -1.82
CA VAL A 457 21.37 -5.90 -1.12
C VAL A 457 22.02 -5.14 0.02
N GLU A 458 21.97 -3.81 -0.06
CA GLU A 458 22.75 -2.95 0.81
C GLU A 458 22.03 -2.80 2.15
N PHE A 459 22.32 -3.72 3.07
CA PHE A 459 21.78 -3.69 4.42
C PHE A 459 22.18 -2.38 5.10
N VAL A 460 21.20 -1.70 5.72
CA VAL A 460 21.48 -0.62 6.65
C VAL A 460 21.52 -1.26 8.03
N GLU A 461 22.69 -1.26 8.67
CA GLU A 461 22.95 -1.95 9.95
C GLU A 461 22.41 -1.19 11.17
N GLU A 462 21.59 -0.15 10.96
CA GLU A 462 21.08 0.72 12.02
C GLU A 462 19.68 0.32 12.47
N ASP A 463 19.50 0.24 13.78
CA ASP A 463 18.21 -0.02 14.41
C ASP A 463 17.43 1.30 14.59
N PHE A 464 16.55 1.59 13.65
CA PHE A 464 15.66 2.76 13.68
C PHE A 464 14.66 2.78 14.83
N ASN A 465 14.57 1.71 15.66
CA ASN A 465 13.70 1.69 16.83
C ASN A 465 14.47 1.91 18.15
N ARG A 466 15.82 1.95 18.11
CA ARG A 466 16.71 2.02 19.28
C ARG A 466 16.38 3.18 20.22
N ASP A 467 16.12 4.36 19.64
CA ASP A 467 15.84 5.60 20.36
C ASP A 467 14.96 6.53 19.51
N ALA A 468 14.44 7.60 20.14
CA ALA A 468 13.52 8.53 19.49
C ALA A 468 14.20 9.38 18.39
N GLU A 469 15.52 9.49 18.39
CA GLU A 469 16.31 10.25 17.41
C GLU A 469 16.49 9.43 16.13
N ALA A 470 16.80 8.13 16.26
CA ALA A 470 16.76 7.15 15.18
C ALA A 470 15.35 6.99 14.60
N GLN A 471 14.29 6.99 15.43
CA GLN A 471 12.89 6.97 14.95
C GLN A 471 12.49 8.25 14.20
N ALA A 472 13.13 9.39 14.50
CA ALA A 472 12.91 10.66 13.82
C ALA A 472 13.67 10.80 12.50
N THR A 473 14.58 9.87 12.16
CA THR A 473 15.25 9.88 10.86
C THR A 473 14.27 9.54 9.74
N GLY A 474 14.23 10.41 8.72
CA GLY A 474 13.21 10.40 7.67
C GLY A 474 13.41 9.34 6.59
N PHE A 475 13.55 9.77 5.32
CA PHE A 475 13.68 8.84 4.20
C PHE A 475 15.08 8.22 4.14
N ILE A 476 15.18 6.90 4.33
CA ILE A 476 16.45 6.19 4.47
C ILE A 476 16.57 5.05 3.45
N GLY A 477 17.74 4.92 2.84
CA GLY A 477 18.09 3.83 1.93
C GLY A 477 19.43 4.05 1.23
N GLY A 478 19.85 3.10 0.38
CA GLY A 478 21.12 3.15 -0.37
C GLY A 478 21.32 4.39 -1.27
N HIS A 479 20.26 5.16 -1.52
CA HIS A 479 20.26 6.37 -2.33
C HIS A 479 19.74 7.61 -1.59
N SER A 480 19.57 7.57 -0.26
CA SER A 480 19.12 8.74 0.50
C SER A 480 20.24 9.78 0.69
N GLU A 481 19.83 11.04 0.73
CA GLU A 481 20.66 12.19 1.04
C GLU A 481 21.33 12.06 2.42
N ILE A 482 20.62 11.52 3.41
CA ILE A 482 21.13 11.21 4.76
C ILE A 482 22.31 10.24 4.67
N LYS A 483 22.21 9.18 3.86
CA LYS A 483 23.29 8.21 3.71
C LYS A 483 24.52 8.81 3.03
N TRP A 484 24.32 9.66 2.03
CA TRP A 484 25.42 10.39 1.38
C TRP A 484 26.10 11.39 2.34
N LEU A 485 25.31 12.14 3.11
CA LEU A 485 25.78 13.06 4.15
C LEU A 485 26.60 12.34 5.23
N HIS A 486 26.14 11.18 5.71
CA HIS A 486 26.86 10.35 6.66
C HIS A 486 28.17 9.77 6.09
N GLN A 487 28.16 9.32 4.83
CA GLN A 487 29.39 8.91 4.13
C GLN A 487 30.39 10.06 4.01
N LEU A 488 29.92 11.28 3.70
CA LEU A 488 30.75 12.48 3.62
C LEU A 488 31.35 12.86 4.98
N LYS A 489 30.55 12.87 6.05
CA LYS A 489 31.00 13.14 7.43
C LYS A 489 32.12 12.18 7.82
N ARG A 490 31.92 10.87 7.65
CA ARG A 490 32.94 9.85 7.93
C ARG A 490 34.20 10.01 7.09
N PHE A 491 34.10 10.43 5.83
CA PHE A 491 35.26 10.69 4.97
C PHE A 491 36.06 11.92 5.40
N LEU A 492 35.40 12.95 5.95
CA LEU A 492 36.05 14.13 6.50
C LEU A 492 36.74 13.80 7.84
N GLU A 493 36.06 13.09 8.74
CA GLU A 493 36.60 12.63 10.03
C GLU A 493 37.81 11.70 9.85
N GLN A 494 37.80 10.83 8.83
CA GLN A 494 38.95 9.99 8.47
C GLN A 494 40.17 10.77 7.97
N LYS A 495 40.01 12.03 7.55
CA LYS A 495 41.09 12.87 7.01
C LYS A 495 41.71 13.82 8.02
N ASP A 496 41.06 14.07 9.16
CA ASP A 496 41.59 14.93 10.22
C ASP A 496 41.71 14.18 11.56
N PRO A 497 42.79 13.41 11.77
CA PRO A 497 42.98 12.62 12.99
C PRO A 497 43.34 13.46 14.22
N THR A 498 43.30 14.80 14.16
CA THR A 498 43.76 15.68 15.25
C THR A 498 42.71 15.97 16.32
N LEU A 499 41.45 15.58 16.10
CA LEU A 499 40.31 15.91 16.98
C LEU A 499 39.71 14.67 17.69
N GLY A 500 40.54 13.73 18.14
CA GLY A 500 40.09 12.49 18.79
C GLY A 500 40.28 12.44 20.32
N SER A 501 39.18 12.48 21.08
CA SER A 501 39.14 11.92 22.45
C SER A 501 38.32 10.62 22.45
N PRO A 502 38.86 9.46 22.85
CA PRO A 502 38.28 8.15 22.56
C PRO A 502 37.23 7.71 23.59
N GLN A 503 36.06 8.37 23.64
CA GLN A 503 35.02 8.00 24.61
C GLN A 503 33.55 8.28 24.21
N LYS A 504 33.25 8.39 22.90
CA LYS A 504 31.88 8.54 22.36
C LYS A 504 31.60 7.69 21.11
N ASP A 505 32.13 6.46 21.07
CA ASP A 505 32.09 5.59 19.88
C ASP A 505 30.71 4.98 19.52
N ALA A 506 29.64 5.33 20.24
CA ALA A 506 28.27 4.90 19.94
C ALA A 506 27.47 5.93 19.11
N ASP A 507 27.52 7.22 19.47
CA ASP A 507 26.74 8.29 18.80
C ASP A 507 27.28 8.59 17.38
N ILE A 508 28.58 8.40 17.15
CA ILE A 508 29.27 8.78 15.90
C ILE A 508 28.93 7.84 14.74
N ALA A 509 28.41 6.63 15.03
CA ALA A 509 28.10 5.61 14.01
C ALA A 509 26.66 5.65 13.46
N SER A 510 25.78 6.49 14.03
CA SER A 510 24.36 6.57 13.66
C SER A 510 24.12 7.52 12.46
N LEU A 511 23.27 7.11 11.50
CA LEU A 511 22.74 7.99 10.44
C LEU A 511 21.93 9.14 11.03
N SER A 512 21.32 8.97 12.21
CA SER A 512 20.65 10.05 12.94
C SER A 512 21.56 11.22 13.30
N SER A 513 22.88 10.99 13.38
CA SER A 513 23.86 12.05 13.64
C SER A 513 24.10 13.01 12.47
N VAL A 514 23.38 12.85 11.34
CA VAL A 514 23.50 13.69 10.14
C VAL A 514 22.15 13.92 9.44
N ASN A 515 21.47 15.01 9.78
CA ASN A 515 20.25 15.45 9.11
C ASN A 515 20.55 16.58 8.10
N TYR A 516 19.79 16.63 6.99
CA TYR A 516 19.80 17.76 6.04
C TYR A 516 18.92 18.92 6.55
N PHE A 517 17.91 18.61 7.35
CA PHE A 517 16.94 19.54 7.91
C PHE A 517 17.27 19.85 9.38
N PRO A 518 16.96 21.07 9.88
CA PRO A 518 17.19 21.44 11.28
C PRO A 518 16.18 20.81 12.28
N ASP A 519 15.72 19.56 12.06
CA ASP A 519 14.80 18.88 13.02
C ASP A 519 15.43 18.65 14.39
N ASP A 520 16.75 18.53 14.44
CA ASP A 520 17.55 18.25 15.64
C ASP A 520 17.63 19.50 16.53
N SER A 521 17.43 20.69 15.94
CA SER A 521 17.18 21.91 16.71
C SER A 521 15.77 21.81 17.32
N GLY A 522 15.73 21.49 18.62
CA GLY A 522 14.47 21.36 19.35
C GLY A 522 13.63 22.63 19.22
N THR A 523 12.33 22.47 18.92
CA THR A 523 11.36 23.56 19.06
C THR A 523 11.44 24.09 20.49
N VAL A 524 11.84 25.34 20.66
CA VAL A 524 11.76 26.02 21.96
C VAL A 524 10.29 26.34 22.25
N ILE A 525 9.55 25.32 22.69
CA ILE A 525 8.22 25.49 23.25
C ILE A 525 8.43 26.03 24.66
N SER A 526 8.20 27.33 24.85
CA SER A 526 8.35 27.94 26.16
C SER A 526 7.14 27.60 27.04
N ASP A 527 7.37 26.91 28.15
CA ASP A 527 6.30 26.51 29.08
C ASP A 527 5.63 27.71 29.78
N ASN A 528 6.32 28.86 29.86
CA ASN A 528 5.88 30.04 30.60
C ASN A 528 5.32 31.15 29.68
N VAL A 529 4.36 30.82 28.82
CA VAL A 529 3.71 31.79 27.91
C VAL A 529 2.24 31.98 28.28
N ALA A 530 1.77 33.22 28.31
CA ALA A 530 0.37 33.53 28.55
C ALA A 530 -0.50 33.06 27.36
N MET A 531 -1.12 31.90 27.53
CA MET A 531 -1.92 31.16 26.53
C MET A 531 -2.99 32.00 25.80
N MET A 532 -3.61 32.96 26.51
CA MET A 532 -4.74 33.76 26.02
C MET A 532 -4.37 35.22 25.72
N GLU A 533 -3.09 35.56 25.77
CA GLU A 533 -2.58 36.90 25.44
C GLU A 533 -2.70 37.19 23.95
N ARG A 534 -2.99 38.44 23.60
CA ARG A 534 -3.19 38.89 22.22
C ARG A 534 -2.32 40.12 21.91
N PRO A 535 -1.74 40.22 20.71
CA PRO A 535 -0.99 41.40 20.30
C PRO A 535 -1.91 42.63 20.16
N SER A 536 -1.32 43.81 19.93
CA SER A 536 -2.10 45.01 19.62
C SER A 536 -2.88 44.81 18.32
N GLN A 537 -4.05 45.45 18.20
CA GLN A 537 -4.93 45.25 17.04
C GLN A 537 -4.22 45.55 15.70
N GLY A 538 -3.37 46.59 15.65
CA GLY A 538 -2.61 46.92 14.44
C GLY A 538 -1.64 45.81 14.01
N ILE A 539 -0.98 45.15 14.96
CA ILE A 539 -0.10 44.00 14.67
C ILE A 539 -0.94 42.79 14.25
N ALA A 540 -2.05 42.53 14.93
CA ALA A 540 -2.97 41.43 14.58
C ALA A 540 -3.53 41.56 13.15
N ASP A 541 -4.00 42.76 12.80
CA ASP A 541 -4.53 43.06 11.46
C ASP A 541 -3.42 42.91 10.38
N GLN A 542 -2.19 43.35 10.65
CA GLN A 542 -1.06 43.14 9.73
C GLN A 542 -0.74 41.65 9.51
N LEU A 543 -0.63 40.87 10.58
CA LEU A 543 -0.32 39.43 10.50
C LEU A 543 -1.42 38.65 9.78
N VAL A 544 -2.69 38.89 10.12
CA VAL A 544 -3.83 38.21 9.47
C VAL A 544 -3.91 38.58 7.98
N ASN A 545 -3.73 39.85 7.62
CA ASN A 545 -3.73 40.25 6.22
C ASN A 545 -2.58 39.60 5.43
N ASN A 546 -1.36 39.56 5.98
CA ASN A 546 -0.19 38.90 5.37
C ASN A 546 -0.44 37.39 5.11
N TYR A 547 -1.00 36.68 6.10
CA TYR A 547 -1.41 35.29 5.91
C TYR A 547 -2.41 35.13 4.75
N PHE A 548 -3.44 35.98 4.71
CA PHE A 548 -4.50 35.93 3.69
C PHE A 548 -4.12 36.46 2.30
N SER A 549 -2.97 37.13 2.15
CA SER A 549 -2.42 37.56 0.87
C SER A 549 -1.34 36.62 0.31
N VAL A 550 -0.60 35.91 1.17
CA VAL A 550 0.52 35.07 0.72
C VAL A 550 0.23 33.58 0.81
N ILE A 551 -0.30 33.11 1.94
CA ILE A 551 -0.43 31.68 2.22
C ILE A 551 -1.77 31.15 1.73
N HIS A 552 -2.85 31.88 1.99
CA HIS A 552 -4.21 31.43 1.75
C HIS A 552 -4.54 31.15 0.27
N GLU A 553 -3.90 31.86 -0.67
CA GLU A 553 -4.12 31.63 -2.11
C GLU A 553 -3.59 30.26 -2.58
N SER A 554 -2.51 29.77 -1.95
CA SER A 554 -1.96 28.43 -2.22
C SER A 554 -2.57 27.37 -1.32
N PHE A 555 -2.95 27.72 -0.09
CA PHE A 555 -3.42 26.81 0.94
C PHE A 555 -4.67 27.35 1.66
N PRO A 556 -5.88 27.08 1.14
CA PRO A 556 -7.12 27.68 1.64
C PRO A 556 -7.68 26.98 2.90
N PHE A 557 -6.89 26.91 3.97
CA PHE A 557 -7.26 26.22 5.22
C PHE A 557 -8.45 26.85 5.98
N LEU A 558 -8.69 28.16 5.80
CA LEU A 558 -9.64 28.95 6.59
C LEU A 558 -10.60 29.74 5.70
N GLY A 559 -11.89 29.83 6.05
CA GLY A 559 -12.84 30.69 5.35
C GLY A 559 -12.54 32.18 5.58
N LYS A 560 -11.94 32.86 4.59
CA LYS A 560 -11.42 34.24 4.71
C LYS A 560 -12.43 35.24 5.28
N SER A 561 -13.64 35.31 4.75
CA SER A 561 -14.69 36.24 5.22
C SER A 561 -15.12 35.97 6.67
N LEU A 562 -15.36 34.70 7.02
CA LEU A 562 -15.77 34.26 8.35
C LEU A 562 -14.67 34.48 9.40
N PHE A 563 -13.42 34.16 9.07
CA PHE A 563 -12.31 34.32 9.99
C PHE A 563 -12.01 35.81 10.27
N LEU A 564 -12.08 36.66 9.23
CA LEU A 564 -11.92 38.11 9.38
C LEU A 564 -13.03 38.74 10.23
N SER A 565 -14.29 38.31 10.09
CA SER A 565 -15.38 38.83 10.94
C SER A 565 -15.23 38.39 12.39
N GLN A 566 -14.85 37.13 12.65
CA GLN A 566 -14.53 36.63 13.99
C GLN A 566 -13.36 37.38 14.64
N CYS A 567 -12.28 37.64 13.89
CA CYS A 567 -11.14 38.43 14.39
C CYS A 567 -11.58 39.85 14.80
N ARG A 568 -12.32 40.56 13.95
CA ARG A 568 -12.84 41.90 14.28
C ARG A 568 -13.71 41.86 15.55
N ALA A 569 -14.65 40.92 15.65
CA ALA A 569 -15.51 40.78 16.81
C ALA A 569 -14.71 40.53 18.11
N PHE A 570 -13.66 39.71 18.05
CA PHE A 570 -12.76 39.45 19.18
C PHE A 570 -11.97 40.69 19.60
N TYR A 571 -11.41 41.46 18.67
CA TYR A 571 -10.68 42.68 19.02
C TYR A 571 -11.59 43.82 19.50
N SER A 572 -12.79 43.97 18.91
CA SER A 572 -13.76 45.00 19.30
C SER A 572 -14.45 44.74 20.65
N ASN A 573 -14.54 43.49 21.13
CA ASN A 573 -15.22 43.16 22.37
C ASN A 573 -14.28 42.46 23.38
N ALA A 574 -13.78 43.22 24.35
CA ALA A 574 -12.85 42.73 25.38
C ALA A 574 -13.40 41.61 26.28
N ASN A 575 -14.73 41.45 26.35
CA ASN A 575 -15.37 40.40 27.15
C ASN A 575 -15.57 39.08 26.39
N LEU A 576 -15.31 39.05 25.08
CA LEU A 576 -15.49 37.85 24.25
C LEU A 576 -14.40 36.81 24.58
N ARG A 577 -14.79 35.65 25.13
CA ARG A 577 -13.87 34.56 25.49
C ARG A 577 -13.90 33.43 24.47
N PRO A 578 -12.94 33.36 23.53
CA PRO A 578 -12.87 32.29 22.54
C PRO A 578 -12.62 30.90 23.11
N GLY A 579 -13.17 29.90 22.43
CA GLY A 579 -12.82 28.50 22.62
C GLY A 579 -11.36 28.24 22.26
N ARG A 580 -10.73 27.29 22.97
CA ARG A 580 -9.28 27.01 22.86
C ARG A 580 -8.83 26.72 21.43
N ARG A 581 -9.62 25.95 20.67
CA ARG A 581 -9.32 25.58 19.27
C ARG A 581 -9.29 26.79 18.34
N TRP A 582 -10.24 27.72 18.45
CA TRP A 582 -10.21 28.96 17.67
C TRP A 582 -9.00 29.83 18.03
N MET A 583 -8.62 29.91 19.32
CA MET A 583 -7.37 30.57 19.72
C MET A 583 -6.13 29.88 19.18
N ALA A 584 -6.12 28.54 19.07
CA ALA A 584 -5.03 27.81 18.46
C ALA A 584 -4.91 28.13 16.96
N VAL A 585 -6.03 28.15 16.22
CA VAL A 585 -6.06 28.59 14.81
C VAL A 585 -5.54 30.02 14.67
N LEU A 586 -6.00 30.96 15.50
CA LEU A 586 -5.57 32.36 15.46
C LEU A 586 -4.06 32.51 15.72
N ASN A 587 -3.54 31.82 16.73
CA ASN A 587 -2.10 31.83 17.04
C ASN A 587 -1.27 31.15 15.94
N MET A 588 -1.76 30.07 15.30
CA MET A 588 -1.08 29.48 14.14
C MET A 588 -1.01 30.44 12.94
N VAL A 589 -2.09 31.19 12.67
CA VAL A 589 -2.11 32.24 11.64
C VAL A 589 -1.06 33.32 11.94
N PHE A 590 -0.96 33.78 13.19
CA PHE A 590 0.09 34.73 13.60
C PHE A 590 1.50 34.14 13.45
N ALA A 591 1.72 32.88 13.86
CA ALA A 591 3.02 32.22 13.77
C ALA A 591 3.50 32.11 12.31
N ILE A 592 2.64 31.65 11.40
CA ILE A 592 2.95 31.51 9.97
C ILE A 592 3.21 32.89 9.34
N ALA A 593 2.38 33.89 9.64
CA ALA A 593 2.53 35.25 9.11
C ALA A 593 3.83 35.92 9.58
N ALA A 594 4.15 35.82 10.87
CA ALA A 594 5.38 36.37 11.44
C ALA A 594 6.62 35.67 10.86
N ARG A 595 6.58 34.34 10.70
CA ARG A 595 7.64 33.57 10.04
C ARG A 595 7.82 33.99 8.58
N HIS A 596 6.74 34.22 7.83
CA HIS A 596 6.83 34.72 6.46
C HIS A 596 7.45 36.13 6.40
N SER A 597 7.01 37.06 7.26
CA SER A 597 7.58 38.42 7.33
C SER A 597 9.08 38.41 7.63
N CYS A 598 9.53 37.52 8.52
CA CYS A 598 10.94 37.32 8.85
C CYS A 598 11.76 36.83 7.64
N LEU A 599 11.21 35.91 6.84
CA LEU A 599 11.88 35.40 5.63
C LEU A 599 11.90 36.41 4.48
N ALA A 600 10.86 37.25 4.38
CA ALA A 600 10.74 38.27 3.32
C ALA A 600 11.58 39.53 3.57
N SER A 601 12.00 39.78 4.82
CA SER A 601 12.64 41.04 5.25
C SER A 601 14.13 40.82 5.55
N CYS A 602 15.00 41.04 4.56
CA CYS A 602 16.43 40.65 4.62
C CYS A 602 17.27 41.35 5.72
N HIS A 603 16.80 42.48 6.27
CA HIS A 603 17.49 43.22 7.33
C HIS A 603 16.49 44.02 8.20
N ALA A 604 16.13 43.47 9.36
CA ALA A 604 15.66 44.23 10.51
C ALA A 604 16.27 43.62 11.78
N HIS A 605 16.80 44.46 12.68
CA HIS A 605 17.42 44.00 13.92
C HIS A 605 16.39 43.32 14.84
N HIS A 606 16.87 42.34 15.63
CA HIS A 606 16.10 41.66 16.66
C HIS A 606 15.25 42.62 17.51
N ASP A 607 13.95 42.34 17.59
CA ASP A 607 13.33 42.13 18.90
C ASP A 607 12.28 41.01 18.80
N HIS A 608 12.37 40.05 19.73
CA HIS A 608 11.55 38.83 19.88
C HIS A 608 11.39 37.82 18.71
N ASP A 609 11.49 36.54 19.10
CA ASP A 609 11.17 35.33 18.33
C ASP A 609 9.64 35.13 18.22
N ASP A 610 8.93 36.17 17.76
CA ASP A 610 7.48 36.32 17.84
C ASP A 610 6.70 35.11 17.31
N HIS A 611 7.16 34.53 16.19
CA HIS A 611 6.50 33.37 15.59
C HIS A 611 6.55 32.12 16.49
N ALA A 612 7.63 31.92 17.26
CA ALA A 612 7.77 30.81 18.18
C ALA A 612 6.89 30.99 19.43
N VAL A 613 6.67 32.24 19.87
CA VAL A 613 5.73 32.55 20.96
C VAL A 613 4.29 32.23 20.54
N TYR A 614 3.86 32.66 19.35
CA TYR A 614 2.53 32.31 18.83
C TYR A 614 2.37 30.79 18.63
N PHE A 615 3.37 30.11 18.07
CA PHE A 615 3.34 28.64 17.94
C PHE A 615 3.25 27.94 19.32
N SER A 616 4.00 28.41 20.32
CA SER A 616 3.95 27.87 21.69
C SER A 616 2.57 28.01 22.32
N ARG A 617 1.93 29.19 22.19
CA ARG A 617 0.53 29.41 22.62
C ARG A 617 -0.43 28.44 21.92
N ALA A 618 -0.33 28.31 20.59
CA ALA A 618 -1.17 27.41 19.81
C ALA A 618 -0.97 25.93 20.20
N TRP A 619 0.28 25.51 20.43
CA TRP A 619 0.61 24.16 20.88
C TRP A 619 -0.03 23.85 22.23
N GLN A 620 0.17 24.72 23.23
CA GLN A 620 -0.43 24.57 24.56
C GLN A 620 -1.98 24.56 24.53
N LEU A 621 -2.60 25.28 23.59
CA LEU A 621 -4.04 25.25 23.36
C LEU A 621 -4.53 23.93 22.76
N ASN A 622 -3.66 23.19 22.05
CA ASN A 622 -3.98 21.94 21.35
C ASN A 622 -3.63 20.66 22.16
N THR A 623 -2.59 20.69 23.00
CA THR A 623 -2.08 19.50 23.73
C THR A 623 -3.14 18.74 24.53
N HIS A 624 -4.14 19.44 25.06
CA HIS A 624 -5.17 18.85 25.91
C HIS A 624 -6.26 18.08 25.12
N ASP A 625 -6.38 18.31 23.81
CA ASP A 625 -7.30 17.61 22.90
C ASP A 625 -6.64 16.41 22.22
N VAL A 626 -5.35 16.48 21.88
CA VAL A 626 -4.61 15.36 21.23
C VAL A 626 -4.57 14.10 22.10
N ALA A 627 -4.59 14.24 23.43
CA ALA A 627 -4.66 13.12 24.37
C ALA A 627 -6.09 12.59 24.61
N SER A 628 -7.12 13.28 24.12
CA SER A 628 -8.53 12.94 24.30
C SER A 628 -9.09 12.36 23.01
N LEU A 629 -9.46 11.08 23.02
CA LEU A 629 -10.02 10.30 21.88
C LEU A 629 -11.42 10.79 21.45
N SER A 630 -11.49 12.07 21.09
CA SER A 630 -12.70 12.80 20.76
C SER A 630 -12.93 12.87 19.24
N HIS A 631 -14.16 13.16 18.83
CA HIS A 631 -14.54 13.13 17.43
C HIS A 631 -13.82 14.24 16.64
N PRO A 632 -13.30 13.96 15.42
CA PRO A 632 -12.59 14.94 14.62
C PRO A 632 -13.49 16.14 14.28
N ASN A 633 -12.99 17.34 14.55
CA ASN A 633 -13.68 18.61 14.34
C ASN A 633 -12.95 19.39 13.22
N LEU A 634 -13.69 20.14 12.41
CA LEU A 634 -13.12 21.03 11.39
C LEU A 634 -12.03 21.97 11.97
N GLN A 635 -12.25 22.53 13.17
CA GLN A 635 -11.26 23.38 13.82
C GLN A 635 -9.99 22.62 14.22
N GLN A 636 -10.11 21.32 14.57
CA GLN A 636 -8.96 20.48 14.91
C GLN A 636 -8.09 20.24 13.65
N VAL A 637 -8.72 19.82 12.56
CA VAL A 637 -8.06 19.63 11.25
C VAL A 637 -7.42 20.94 10.76
N GLN A 638 -8.04 22.10 11.04
CA GLN A 638 -7.45 23.41 10.74
C GLN A 638 -6.19 23.70 11.57
N VAL A 639 -6.19 23.42 12.88
CA VAL A 639 -4.99 23.56 13.73
C VAL A 639 -3.88 22.64 13.25
N GLU A 640 -4.18 21.39 12.93
CA GLU A 640 -3.21 20.37 12.52
C GLU A 640 -2.60 20.68 11.14
N ALA A 641 -3.42 21.09 10.17
CA ALA A 641 -2.94 21.52 8.85
C ALA A 641 -2.06 22.78 8.93
N LEU A 642 -2.44 23.76 9.77
CA LEU A 642 -1.64 24.97 10.00
C LEU A 642 -0.34 24.66 10.76
N ALA A 643 -0.37 23.77 11.75
CA ALA A 643 0.80 23.29 12.48
C ALA A 643 1.80 22.59 11.54
N SER A 644 1.30 21.71 10.66
CA SER A 644 2.08 21.05 9.61
C SER A 644 2.79 22.05 8.71
N PHE A 645 2.06 23.06 8.24
CA PHE A 645 2.60 24.11 7.38
C PHE A 645 3.64 24.99 8.10
N TYR A 646 3.39 25.33 9.37
CA TYR A 646 4.35 26.07 10.18
C TYR A 646 5.65 25.30 10.39
N LEU A 647 5.57 24.02 10.79
CA LEU A 647 6.75 23.15 10.99
C LEU A 647 7.58 23.03 9.71
N LEU A 648 6.92 22.87 8.55
CA LEU A 648 7.57 22.91 7.24
C LEU A 648 8.28 24.26 6.98
N SER A 649 7.68 25.40 7.36
CA SER A 649 8.23 26.75 7.16
C SER A 649 9.43 27.11 8.06
N ILE A 650 9.62 26.37 9.16
CA ILE A 650 10.84 26.46 10.01
C ILE A 650 11.87 25.37 9.67
N GLY A 651 11.58 24.50 8.70
CA GLY A 651 12.48 23.44 8.26
C GLY A 651 12.43 22.16 9.09
N GLN A 652 11.38 21.93 9.89
CA GLN A 652 11.22 20.71 10.67
C GLN A 652 10.39 19.66 9.90
N VAL A 653 11.06 19.08 8.90
CA VAL A 653 10.47 18.23 7.84
C VAL A 653 10.32 16.77 8.26
N ASN A 654 10.72 16.37 9.47
CA ASN A 654 10.29 15.09 10.05
C ASN A 654 9.09 15.27 10.99
N ARG A 655 9.02 16.40 11.72
CA ARG A 655 7.97 16.65 12.73
C ARG A 655 6.58 17.01 12.17
N TRP A 656 6.49 17.61 10.98
CA TRP A 656 5.19 17.91 10.33
C TRP A 656 4.31 16.66 10.10
N SER A 657 4.92 15.48 9.95
CA SER A 657 4.23 14.22 9.65
C SER A 657 3.27 13.77 10.74
N ILE A 658 3.50 14.20 11.99
CA ILE A 658 2.70 13.90 13.19
C ILE A 658 1.23 14.35 13.01
N PHE A 659 0.97 15.35 12.17
CA PHE A 659 -0.33 16.00 12.00
C PHE A 659 -1.09 15.59 10.72
N LEU A 660 -0.58 14.60 9.96
CA LEU A 660 -1.16 14.14 8.70
C LEU A 660 -1.28 12.61 8.61
N ALA A 661 -1.16 11.91 9.75
CA ALA A 661 -1.11 10.45 9.88
C ALA A 661 -2.46 9.83 10.30
#